data_AF-A0AAD5LAA9-F1
#
_entry.id   AF-A0AAD5LAA9-F1
#
_cell.length_a   1.000
_cell.length_b   1.000
_cell.length_c   1.000
_cell.angle_alpha   90.00
_cell.angle_beta   90.00
_cell.angle_gamma   90.00
#
_symmetry.space_group_name_H-M   'P 1'
#
loop_
_entity.id
_entity.type
_entity.pdbx_description
1 polymer ?
#
loop_
_entity_poly.entity_id
_entity_poly.type
_entity_poly.pdbx_seq_one_letter_code
_entity_poly.pdbx_strand_id
1 'polypeptide(L)'
;MPLVKESSGWAEDNQQQKLDFEWSLKPMTTLMRCIGIPLDFRDYQQVVGGRCSWFTTGFAFLLFFIDAECQFSLTAMTINEAIDSHSSQNSSHSATFKWNNFINSINYIILTMGSHAMLLAVAQIHWPHLVHVLHSIERLNFYNDRDFKKFRIPCFVGLAASATELIISFTVIWFTWGDSPFLYQLMVVGVFLFLVLILSSFYYFCILCWIAYLMMNALGKDIKACDTDSKQCSSRLKLWKATYYLTDEFVHYINCCFGPFLILLTTSFFVKMTNNSFFIFSVLTHSEAKTRSTIGYMLILFLIKDWISFVALTYIPSLVRKEAMKITRRLQNLKLENASLKSQAEFLRMEVSLSLPQITAAGFFDIDCKLIPTVSPTPRNHLLEYRNSAEQWLSTVNRALEHAANRHAILSWQIHTNRTAEAVKEFSKEEQSRFALNEHLCQLRKRWVTALLSRPQQRMMARLCHGTRLNEEQTKVLVETSSRLQAIYSEAVVNVAGRNYTGESEIKELMAKSQNYSVLLEAWTGWRDAVGPPSKELFSRMIEINNLGVQAAGFSDTSQIWKNELGIKNLEKVVDDLFATIQPLYIQLYAFVRGRLAAIDKTGTVHPDRPLPAHVLGNMWAQNWEPLLPRLMPNVTLSGGEEATQVLRRRYSSFTQLVEVAQDFFLSLGFPPLPRNFWSRSQFVRPSDGRKPVCHGSATDFYSRDDVRLMMCGEINEDDFYTLHHEMGHLYYFLSYSHQPFLFRSGASSAFHEAIGDSIIYAAMSAQHRRRLGFLHSDNNVDQKDLEIINLLRQALVKIPILPYSLSLEKWRWAVMAGQIKPDQYNQAWWNMKLKYQGIVPPIPRSEKDFDPASKYHIISNTPYIRYFLSSILQVQIFQALCDASQQGPRFGRPLNQCDIYGSVEAGNRLREMLSLGSSQPWNVALKVLTHEQNPTIDARPLMDYYRPLHEWLMSENRRLNYTVDIHEEISLSNNIEDVASFF
;
A
#
# COMPACT_ATOMS: atom_id res chain seq x y z
N MET A 1 4.12 -14.64 21.18
CA MET A 1 4.81 -15.93 21.38
C MET A 1 4.51 -16.44 22.79
N PRO A 2 3.92 -17.64 22.95
CA PRO A 2 3.84 -18.30 24.25
C PRO A 2 4.67 -19.58 24.25
N LEU A 3 5.91 -19.51 24.73
CA LEU A 3 6.72 -20.62 25.28
C LEU A 3 7.72 -19.89 26.19
N VAL A 4 7.69 -20.03 27.52
CA VAL A 4 8.04 -21.23 28.29
C VAL A 4 7.36 -21.15 29.66
N LYS A 5 6.73 -22.25 30.09
CA LYS A 5 6.29 -22.51 31.47
C LYS A 5 7.22 -23.57 32.08
N GLU A 6 7.45 -23.41 33.38
CA GLU A 6 7.90 -24.38 34.39
C GLU A 6 9.36 -24.85 34.41
N SER A 7 10.09 -24.40 35.45
CA SER A 7 10.41 -25.30 36.58
C SER A 7 10.69 -24.49 37.86
N SER A 8 9.99 -24.86 38.93
CA SER A 8 10.15 -24.38 40.31
C SER A 8 10.87 -25.46 41.12
N GLY A 9 11.92 -25.11 41.86
CA GLY A 9 12.58 -26.04 42.77
C GLY A 9 13.89 -25.52 43.37
N TRP A 10 13.78 -24.85 44.53
CA TRP A 10 14.72 -24.80 45.66
C TRP A 10 16.24 -24.86 45.40
N ALA A 11 16.90 -23.71 45.55
CA ALA A 11 18.21 -23.60 46.18
C ALA A 11 18.37 -22.17 46.74
N GLU A 12 18.29 -22.03 48.06
CA GLU A 12 18.64 -20.80 48.80
C GLU A 12 20.16 -20.59 48.85
N ASP A 13 20.53 -19.32 49.01
CA ASP A 13 21.81 -18.79 49.50
C ASP A 13 23.06 -18.82 48.59
N ASN A 14 23.03 -17.94 47.59
CA ASN A 14 23.97 -16.80 47.50
C ASN A 14 23.56 -15.89 46.31
N GLN A 15 22.43 -15.19 46.41
CA GLN A 15 22.06 -14.22 45.37
C GLN A 15 22.75 -12.88 45.59
N GLN A 16 23.85 -12.69 44.87
CA GLN A 16 24.30 -11.36 44.49
C GLN A 16 23.11 -10.65 43.83
N GLN A 17 22.60 -9.59 44.46
CA GLN A 17 21.43 -8.84 43.99
C GLN A 17 21.69 -8.33 42.56
N LYS A 18 21.01 -8.92 41.57
CA LYS A 18 21.11 -8.53 40.16
C LYS A 18 20.65 -7.08 40.00
N LEU A 19 21.48 -6.24 39.39
CA LEU A 19 21.12 -4.82 39.18
C LEU A 19 20.10 -4.70 38.03
N ASP A 20 19.15 -3.79 38.19
CA ASP A 20 18.03 -3.56 37.26
C ASP A 20 17.80 -2.04 37.02
N PHE A 21 16.84 -1.69 36.15
CA PHE A 21 16.52 -0.29 35.87
C PHE A 21 15.88 0.41 37.07
N GLU A 22 15.13 -0.31 37.91
CA GLU A 22 14.58 0.24 39.15
C GLU A 22 15.73 0.75 40.04
N TRP A 23 16.75 -0.07 40.27
CA TRP A 23 17.95 0.31 41.04
C TRP A 23 18.69 1.49 40.40
N SER A 24 18.78 1.53 39.07
CA SER A 24 19.45 2.64 38.35
C SER A 24 18.70 3.96 38.50
N LEU A 25 17.36 3.95 38.46
CA LEU A 25 16.51 5.14 38.45
C LEU A 25 16.03 5.58 39.84
N LYS A 26 16.15 4.70 40.85
CA LYS A 26 15.70 4.91 42.24
C LYS A 26 16.04 6.28 42.85
N PRO A 27 17.25 6.85 42.68
CA PRO A 27 17.57 8.14 43.30
C PRO A 27 16.67 9.26 42.80
N MET A 28 16.34 9.27 41.50
CA MET A 28 15.51 10.32 40.92
C MET A 28 14.02 10.05 41.12
N THR A 29 13.57 8.79 41.03
CA THR A 29 12.15 8.45 41.32
C THR A 29 11.79 8.75 42.77
N THR A 30 12.72 8.56 43.71
CA THR A 30 12.53 8.94 45.12
C THR A 30 12.36 10.46 45.27
N LEU A 31 13.17 11.27 44.58
CA LEU A 31 13.02 12.72 44.58
C LEU A 31 11.65 13.13 44.01
N MET A 32 11.30 12.60 42.83
CA MET A 32 10.02 12.88 42.16
C MET A 32 8.82 12.57 43.05
N ARG A 33 8.89 11.46 43.80
CA ARG A 33 7.86 11.08 44.77
C ARG A 33 7.79 12.05 45.95
N CYS A 34 8.91 12.51 46.49
CA CYS A 34 8.94 13.48 47.59
C CYS A 34 8.33 14.84 47.19
N ILE A 35 8.46 15.24 45.93
CA ILE A 35 7.88 16.49 45.40
C ILE A 35 6.46 16.32 44.83
N GLY A 36 5.80 15.19 45.09
CA GLY A 36 4.39 15.00 44.73
C GLY A 36 4.14 14.45 43.32
N ILE A 37 5.13 13.90 42.62
CA ILE A 37 4.96 13.27 41.31
C ILE A 37 5.31 11.77 41.41
N PRO A 38 4.32 10.89 41.67
CA PRO A 38 4.55 9.45 41.87
C PRO A 38 4.84 8.69 40.55
N LEU A 39 6.06 8.81 40.03
CA LEU A 39 6.58 8.02 38.90
C LEU A 39 7.33 6.77 39.40
N ASP A 40 6.59 5.82 39.98
CA ASP A 40 7.15 4.59 40.61
C ASP A 40 7.23 3.39 39.63
N PHE A 41 8.04 2.39 39.99
CA PHE A 41 8.25 1.13 39.23
C PHE A 41 7.23 0.02 39.54
N ARG A 42 6.14 0.30 40.26
CA ARG A 42 5.18 -0.73 40.68
C ARG A 42 4.22 -1.11 39.55
N ASP A 43 3.90 -2.39 39.44
CA ASP A 43 2.93 -2.91 38.47
C ASP A 43 1.55 -2.23 38.60
N TYR A 44 0.96 -1.86 37.47
CA TYR A 44 -0.35 -1.19 37.34
C TYR A 44 -1.46 -1.86 38.17
N GLN A 45 -1.46 -3.20 38.27
CA GLN A 45 -2.44 -3.96 39.06
C GLN A 45 -2.32 -3.78 40.58
N GLN A 46 -1.13 -3.42 41.11
CA GLN A 46 -0.95 -3.14 42.54
C GLN A 46 -1.23 -1.68 42.91
N VAL A 47 -1.23 -0.76 41.94
CA VAL A 47 -1.44 0.67 42.15
C VAL A 47 -2.92 0.99 42.44
N VAL A 48 -3.87 0.27 41.81
CA VAL A 48 -5.31 0.58 41.89
C VAL A 48 -5.98 0.16 43.22
N GLY A 49 -5.30 -0.56 44.12
CA GLY A 49 -5.92 -1.13 45.33
C GLY A 49 -5.26 -0.80 46.69
N GLY A 50 -4.11 -0.13 46.72
CA GLY A 50 -3.34 0.06 47.96
C GLY A 50 -3.62 1.37 48.71
N ARG A 51 -3.84 1.32 50.05
CA ARG A 51 -3.99 2.51 50.93
C ARG A 51 -2.89 3.57 50.76
N CYS A 52 -1.68 3.15 50.39
CA CYS A 52 -0.52 4.04 50.20
C CYS A 52 -0.59 4.85 48.88
N SER A 53 -1.30 4.36 47.85
CA SER A 53 -1.43 5.04 46.54
C SER A 53 -2.39 6.24 46.62
N TRP A 54 -3.51 6.10 47.32
CA TRP A 54 -4.45 7.20 47.56
C TRP A 54 -3.81 8.38 48.29
N PHE A 55 -2.93 8.09 49.25
CA PHE A 55 -2.21 9.13 49.99
C PHE A 55 -1.23 9.91 49.10
N THR A 56 -0.47 9.22 48.24
CA THR A 56 0.47 9.88 47.31
C THR A 56 -0.24 10.70 46.25
N THR A 57 -1.36 10.21 45.70
CA THR A 57 -2.15 10.95 44.71
C THR A 57 -2.88 12.13 45.35
N GLY A 58 -3.44 11.96 46.56
CA GLY A 58 -4.05 13.05 47.31
C GLY A 58 -3.05 14.16 47.68
N PHE A 59 -1.84 13.79 48.09
CA PHE A 59 -0.74 14.73 48.34
C PHE A 59 -0.34 15.52 47.09
N ALA A 60 -0.29 14.86 45.92
CA ALA A 60 0.00 15.48 44.64
C ALA A 60 -1.04 16.56 44.25
N PHE A 61 -2.33 16.24 44.37
CA PHE A 61 -3.40 17.20 44.10
C PHE A 61 -3.40 18.37 45.09
N LEU A 62 -3.11 18.11 46.37
CA LEU A 62 -2.97 19.17 47.36
C LEU A 62 -1.87 20.17 46.97
N LEU A 63 -0.70 19.67 46.56
CA LEU A 63 0.40 20.51 46.07
C LEU A 63 0.01 21.31 44.82
N PHE A 64 -0.78 20.73 43.91
CA PHE A 64 -1.29 21.45 42.74
C PHE A 64 -2.22 22.62 43.11
N PHE A 65 -3.15 22.42 44.06
CA PHE A 65 -4.02 23.51 44.51
C PHE A 65 -3.26 24.60 45.26
N ILE A 66 -2.23 24.23 46.04
CA ILE A 66 -1.34 25.20 46.70
C ILE A 66 -0.55 26.00 45.66
N ASP A 67 -0.04 25.36 44.60
CA ASP A 67 0.62 26.07 43.48
C ASP A 67 -0.35 27.06 42.84
N ALA A 68 -1.54 26.61 42.45
CA ALA A 68 -2.56 27.47 41.84
C ALA A 68 -2.87 28.70 42.70
N GLU A 69 -3.11 28.51 44.01
CA GLU A 69 -3.43 29.61 44.93
C GLU A 69 -2.27 30.61 45.07
N CYS A 70 -1.03 30.12 45.22
CA CYS A 70 0.16 30.96 45.29
C CYS A 70 0.34 31.78 44.00
N GLN A 71 0.17 31.16 42.83
CA GLN A 71 0.35 31.81 41.52
C GLN A 71 -0.73 32.86 41.26
N PHE A 72 -2.01 32.52 41.48
CA PHE A 72 -3.12 33.44 41.26
C PHE A 72 -3.04 34.63 42.21
N SER A 73 -2.77 34.39 43.50
CA SER A 73 -2.65 35.46 44.49
C SER A 73 -1.50 36.41 44.18
N LEU A 74 -0.31 35.89 43.86
CA LEU A 74 0.85 36.72 43.49
C LEU A 74 0.60 37.54 42.22
N THR A 75 -0.09 36.95 41.25
CA THR A 75 -0.44 37.63 39.99
C THR A 75 -1.48 38.72 40.21
N ALA A 76 -2.51 38.46 41.02
CA ALA A 76 -3.52 39.45 41.39
C ALA A 76 -2.89 40.65 42.11
N MET A 77 -1.94 40.42 43.02
CA MET A 77 -1.18 41.49 43.67
C MET A 77 -0.37 42.32 42.66
N THR A 78 0.33 41.65 41.73
CA THR A 78 1.13 42.32 40.69
C THR A 78 0.27 43.14 39.71
N ILE A 79 -0.92 42.63 39.35
CA ILE A 79 -1.89 43.34 38.49
C ILE A 79 -2.46 44.56 39.21
N ASN A 80 -2.84 44.42 40.50
CA ASN A 80 -3.35 45.54 41.29
C ASN A 80 -2.30 46.64 41.44
N GLU A 81 -1.04 46.29 41.74
CA GLU A 81 0.07 47.25 41.76
C GLU A 81 0.30 47.93 40.40
N ALA A 82 0.18 47.19 39.29
CA ALA A 82 0.31 47.74 37.94
C ALA A 82 -0.83 48.73 37.60
N ILE A 83 -2.07 48.42 38.01
CA ILE A 83 -3.26 49.27 37.84
C ILE A 83 -3.14 50.55 38.70
N ASP A 84 -2.74 50.42 39.96
CA ASP A 84 -2.55 51.55 40.87
C ASP A 84 -1.41 52.47 40.37
N SER A 85 -0.34 51.91 39.81
CA SER A 85 0.76 52.68 39.20
C SER A 85 0.35 53.48 37.95
N HIS A 86 -0.74 53.12 37.28
CA HIS A 86 -1.27 53.85 36.13
C HIS A 86 -2.09 55.08 36.53
N SER A 87 -2.56 55.13 37.78
CA SER A 87 -3.32 56.27 38.33
C SER A 87 -2.43 57.41 38.86
N SER A 88 -1.13 57.17 39.07
CA SER A 88 -0.18 58.20 39.50
C SER A 88 0.65 58.74 38.31
N GLN A 89 0.67 60.06 38.12
CA GLN A 89 1.39 60.74 37.02
C GLN A 89 2.93 60.69 37.13
N ASN A 90 3.51 59.90 38.04
CA ASN A 90 4.95 59.83 38.31
C ASN A 90 5.51 58.38 38.27
N SER A 91 5.07 57.53 37.33
CA SER A 91 5.68 56.19 37.18
C SER A 91 6.93 56.22 36.30
N SER A 92 8.10 55.91 36.87
CA SER A 92 9.44 55.94 36.23
C SER A 92 9.73 54.81 35.22
N HIS A 93 8.76 53.93 34.93
CA HIS A 93 8.94 52.77 34.05
C HIS A 93 8.16 52.88 32.73
N SER A 94 8.79 52.50 31.61
CA SER A 94 8.18 52.53 30.28
C SER A 94 6.98 51.55 30.16
N ALA A 95 6.03 51.85 29.27
CA ALA A 95 4.89 50.95 28.99
C ALA A 95 5.35 49.55 28.56
N THR A 96 6.45 49.47 27.80
CA THR A 96 7.08 48.21 27.38
C THR A 96 7.56 47.37 28.57
N PHE A 97 8.15 48.00 29.59
CA PHE A 97 8.60 47.31 30.79
C PHE A 97 7.42 46.69 31.56
N LYS A 98 6.30 47.43 31.69
CA LYS A 98 5.09 46.93 32.36
C LYS A 98 4.47 45.74 31.62
N TRP A 99 4.35 45.82 30.30
CA TRP A 99 3.84 44.70 29.49
C TRP A 99 4.76 43.47 29.53
N ASN A 100 6.08 43.65 29.48
CA ASN A 100 7.02 42.54 29.60
C ASN A 100 6.94 41.84 30.96
N ASN A 101 6.78 42.59 32.06
CA ASN A 101 6.54 42.01 33.39
C ASN A 101 5.24 41.19 33.42
N PHE A 102 4.14 41.74 32.88
CA PHE A 102 2.86 41.04 32.81
C PHE A 102 2.94 39.73 32.00
N ILE A 103 3.56 39.78 30.82
CA ILE A 103 3.80 38.60 29.97
C ILE A 103 4.64 37.56 30.71
N ASN A 104 5.68 38.00 31.44
CA ASN A 104 6.53 37.11 32.21
C ASN A 104 5.74 36.41 33.33
N SER A 105 4.90 37.15 34.07
CA SER A 105 4.04 36.56 35.12
C SER A 105 3.08 35.51 34.55
N ILE A 106 2.38 35.82 33.45
CA ILE A 106 1.51 34.84 32.77
C ILE A 106 2.31 33.62 32.32
N ASN A 107 3.49 33.82 31.74
CA ASN A 107 4.34 32.73 31.28
C ASN A 107 4.78 31.82 32.44
N TYR A 108 5.06 32.38 33.63
CA TYR A 108 5.36 31.58 34.82
C TYR A 108 4.16 30.75 35.27
N ILE A 109 2.95 31.33 35.33
CA ILE A 109 1.71 30.61 35.70
C ILE A 109 1.45 29.46 34.74
N ILE A 110 1.53 29.73 33.43
CA ILE A 110 1.31 28.71 32.39
C ILE A 110 2.36 27.60 32.49
N LEU A 111 3.63 27.96 32.73
CA LEU A 111 4.69 26.99 32.90
C LEU A 111 4.45 26.14 34.16
N THR A 112 4.14 26.73 35.30
CA THR A 112 4.06 26.02 36.58
C THR A 112 2.82 25.15 36.67
N MET A 113 1.64 25.76 36.59
CA MET A 113 0.37 25.05 36.67
C MET A 113 0.20 24.08 35.50
N GLY A 114 0.56 24.53 34.29
CA GLY A 114 0.46 23.68 33.10
C GLY A 114 1.37 22.47 33.18
N SER A 115 2.65 22.65 33.57
CA SER A 115 3.57 21.52 33.71
C SER A 115 3.14 20.56 34.82
N HIS A 116 2.71 21.09 35.96
CA HIS A 116 2.26 20.28 37.08
C HIS A 116 1.02 19.45 36.69
N ALA A 117 0.03 20.06 36.02
CA ALA A 117 -1.13 19.37 35.49
C ALA A 117 -0.75 18.29 34.46
N MET A 118 0.15 18.58 33.51
CA MET A 118 0.58 17.60 32.51
C MET A 118 1.31 16.42 33.15
N LEU A 119 2.14 16.65 34.17
CA LEU A 119 2.86 15.60 34.88
C LEU A 119 1.92 14.71 35.71
N LEU A 120 0.86 15.29 36.31
CA LEU A 120 -0.13 14.52 37.07
C LEU A 120 -1.15 13.79 36.20
N ALA A 121 -1.61 14.41 35.12
CA ALA A 121 -2.68 13.87 34.29
C ALA A 121 -2.19 13.03 33.11
N VAL A 122 -1.05 13.37 32.50
CA VAL A 122 -0.56 12.69 31.28
C VAL A 122 0.57 11.73 31.61
N ALA A 123 1.61 12.20 32.29
CA ALA A 123 2.79 11.37 32.55
C ALA A 123 2.43 10.14 33.39
N GLN A 124 1.59 10.28 34.42
CA GLN A 124 1.14 9.15 35.24
C GLN A 124 0.35 8.09 34.47
N ILE A 125 -0.44 8.47 33.47
CA ILE A 125 -1.23 7.52 32.67
C ILE A 125 -0.30 6.65 31.82
N HIS A 126 0.73 7.26 31.22
CA HIS A 126 1.62 6.58 30.30
C HIS A 126 2.83 5.93 30.98
N TRP A 127 3.18 6.33 32.20
CA TRP A 127 4.33 5.82 32.95
C TRP A 127 4.37 4.29 33.11
N PRO A 128 3.26 3.59 33.44
CA PRO A 128 3.28 2.14 33.58
C PRO A 128 3.69 1.41 32.30
N HIS A 129 3.33 1.95 31.13
CA HIS A 129 3.73 1.39 29.84
C HIS A 129 5.23 1.56 29.59
N LEU A 130 5.79 2.72 29.96
CA LEU A 130 7.24 2.96 29.90
C LEU A 130 8.00 1.97 30.79
N VAL A 131 7.53 1.73 32.02
CA VAL A 131 8.12 0.75 32.94
C VAL A 131 8.00 -0.68 32.40
N HIS A 132 6.86 -1.05 31.80
CA HIS A 132 6.69 -2.34 31.15
C HIS A 132 7.71 -2.58 30.02
N VAL A 133 8.03 -1.55 29.24
CA VAL A 133 9.08 -1.64 28.21
C VAL A 133 10.45 -1.85 28.85
N LEU A 134 10.79 -1.14 29.94
CA LEU A 134 12.05 -1.36 30.67
C LEU A 134 12.18 -2.80 31.21
N HIS A 135 11.12 -3.35 31.81
CA HIS A 135 11.12 -4.76 32.23
C HIS A 135 11.22 -5.74 31.06
N SER A 136 10.61 -5.42 29.91
CA SER A 136 10.74 -6.23 28.69
C SER A 136 12.18 -6.26 28.19
N ILE A 137 12.89 -5.14 28.33
CA ILE A 137 14.31 -5.02 27.99
C ILE A 137 15.19 -5.80 28.98
N GLU A 138 14.89 -5.77 30.28
CA GLU A 138 15.60 -6.58 31.29
C GLU A 138 15.50 -8.08 30.99
N ARG A 139 14.32 -8.54 30.55
CA ARG A 139 14.08 -9.95 30.17
C ARG A 139 14.93 -10.40 28.97
N LEU A 140 15.40 -9.48 28.11
CA LEU A 140 16.32 -9.82 27.02
C LEU A 140 17.72 -10.21 27.53
N ASN A 141 18.06 -9.91 28.79
CA ASN A 141 19.39 -10.11 29.39
C ASN A 141 20.53 -9.53 28.51
N PHE A 142 20.26 -8.44 27.79
CA PHE A 142 21.24 -7.78 26.92
C PHE A 142 22.25 -6.93 27.70
N TYR A 143 21.83 -6.35 28.83
CA TYR A 143 22.63 -5.46 29.68
C TYR A 143 23.16 -6.19 30.91
N ASN A 144 24.38 -5.84 31.34
CA ASN A 144 25.01 -6.38 32.55
C ASN A 144 25.08 -5.34 33.68
N ASP A 145 25.54 -5.76 34.87
CA ASP A 145 25.68 -4.89 36.05
C ASP A 145 26.53 -3.63 35.79
N ARG A 146 27.52 -3.71 34.89
CA ARG A 146 28.34 -2.55 34.53
C ARG A 146 27.55 -1.52 33.74
N ASP A 147 26.59 -1.96 32.92
CA ASP A 147 25.70 -1.07 32.18
C ASP A 147 24.64 -0.44 33.09
N PHE A 148 24.05 -1.20 34.01
CA PHE A 148 23.14 -0.64 35.04
C PHE A 148 23.82 0.41 35.94
N LYS A 149 25.10 0.20 36.30
CA LYS A 149 25.91 1.22 36.99
C LYS A 149 26.09 2.49 36.13
N LYS A 150 26.27 2.37 34.81
CA LYS A 150 26.34 3.54 33.92
C LYS A 150 25.00 4.26 33.80
N PHE A 151 23.88 3.53 33.76
CA PHE A 151 22.53 4.14 33.72
C PHE A 151 22.21 4.95 34.98
N ARG A 152 22.85 4.63 36.11
CA ARG A 152 22.66 5.35 37.38
C ARG A 152 23.42 6.69 37.46
N ILE A 153 24.55 6.84 36.75
CA ILE A 153 25.38 8.06 36.81
C ILE A 153 24.57 9.34 36.47
N PRO A 154 23.77 9.38 35.38
CA PRO A 154 22.92 10.54 35.08
C PRO A 154 21.95 10.92 36.21
N CYS A 155 21.46 9.96 36.99
CA CYS A 155 20.55 10.22 38.10
C CYS A 155 21.21 11.04 39.22
N PHE A 156 22.47 10.76 39.54
CA PHE A 156 23.21 11.56 40.52
C PHE A 156 23.51 12.97 40.01
N VAL A 157 23.78 13.11 38.71
CA VAL A 157 23.96 14.44 38.08
C VAL A 157 22.65 15.24 38.15
N GLY A 158 21.50 14.63 37.86
CA GLY A 158 20.20 15.30 37.96
C GLY A 158 19.80 15.66 39.40
N LEU A 159 20.18 14.84 40.38
CA LEU A 159 20.03 15.17 41.80
C LEU A 159 20.87 16.37 42.21
N ALA A 160 22.16 16.40 41.82
CA ALA A 160 23.04 17.53 42.07
C ALA A 160 22.55 18.82 41.38
N ALA A 161 22.01 18.71 40.16
CA ALA A 161 21.39 19.83 39.46
C ALA A 161 20.14 20.34 40.20
N SER A 162 19.25 19.44 40.64
CA SER A 162 18.06 19.79 41.42
C SER A 162 18.41 20.45 42.75
N ALA A 163 19.46 19.98 43.44
CA ALA A 163 19.94 20.58 44.68
C ALA A 163 20.53 21.99 44.45
N THR A 164 21.29 22.18 43.38
CA THR A 164 21.80 23.51 42.98
C THR A 164 20.65 24.48 42.73
N GLU A 165 19.58 24.04 42.08
CA GLU A 165 18.39 24.87 41.82
C GLU A 165 17.66 25.28 43.09
N LEU A 166 17.59 24.38 44.07
CA LEU A 166 17.06 24.70 45.38
C LEU A 166 17.90 25.79 46.07
N ILE A 167 19.24 25.69 46.03
CA ILE A 167 20.16 26.68 46.61
C ILE A 167 20.00 28.04 45.94
N ILE A 168 19.91 28.07 44.60
CA ILE A 168 19.68 29.32 43.85
C ILE A 168 18.35 29.94 44.27
N SER A 169 17.29 29.14 44.36
CA SER A 169 15.96 29.61 44.77
C SER A 169 15.98 30.20 46.19
N PHE A 170 16.62 29.54 47.15
CA PHE A 170 16.81 30.07 48.51
C PHE A 170 17.59 31.38 48.54
N THR A 171 18.64 31.50 47.71
CA THR A 171 19.45 32.72 47.62
C THR A 171 18.62 33.89 47.10
N VAL A 172 17.79 33.66 46.06
CA VAL A 172 16.90 34.69 45.51
C VAL A 172 15.86 35.12 46.54
N ILE A 173 15.22 34.16 47.22
CA ILE A 173 14.27 34.43 48.31
C ILE A 173 14.93 35.32 49.37
N TRP A 174 16.15 34.99 49.80
CA TRP A 174 16.92 35.77 50.77
C TRP A 174 17.15 37.22 50.34
N PHE A 175 17.50 37.44 49.07
CA PHE A 175 17.68 38.81 48.54
C PHE A 175 16.37 39.57 48.36
N THR A 176 15.24 38.88 48.17
CA THR A 176 13.91 39.49 48.12
C THR A 176 13.24 39.65 49.50
N TRP A 177 13.91 39.20 50.56
CA TRP A 177 13.42 39.28 51.94
C TRP A 177 13.59 40.71 52.47
N GLY A 178 12.57 41.55 52.26
CA GLY A 178 12.48 42.92 52.78
C GLY A 178 11.29 43.10 53.75
N ASP A 179 10.84 44.35 53.94
CA ASP A 179 9.69 44.70 54.82
C ASP A 179 8.30 44.29 54.26
N SER A 180 8.26 43.34 53.33
CA SER A 180 7.01 42.89 52.70
C SER A 180 6.12 42.10 53.68
N PRO A 181 4.78 42.14 53.52
CA PRO A 181 3.87 41.39 54.38
C PRO A 181 4.20 39.89 54.39
N PHE A 182 4.09 39.25 55.55
CA PHE A 182 4.39 37.82 55.73
C PHE A 182 3.69 36.92 54.70
N LEU A 183 2.43 37.24 54.35
CA LEU A 183 1.66 36.48 53.37
C LEU A 183 2.29 36.53 51.97
N TYR A 184 2.81 37.69 51.55
CA TYR A 184 3.51 37.87 50.28
C TYR A 184 4.81 37.08 50.25
N GLN A 185 5.57 37.11 51.36
CA GLN A 185 6.80 36.32 51.49
C GLN A 185 6.53 34.81 51.38
N LEU A 186 5.45 34.32 52.01
CA LEU A 186 5.03 32.94 51.93
C LEU A 186 4.66 32.52 50.49
N MET A 187 3.96 33.38 49.76
CA MET A 187 3.59 33.13 48.36
C MET A 187 4.83 33.08 47.44
N VAL A 188 5.78 34.00 47.60
CA VAL A 188 7.04 34.01 46.83
C VAL A 188 7.84 32.73 47.08
N VAL A 189 7.95 32.30 48.34
CA VAL A 189 8.59 31.02 48.69
C VAL A 189 7.88 29.84 48.00
N GLY A 190 6.54 29.83 48.00
CA GLY A 190 5.73 28.82 47.31
C GLY A 190 6.06 28.73 45.82
N VAL A 191 6.05 29.85 45.10
CA VAL A 191 6.33 29.91 43.65
C VAL A 191 7.71 29.35 43.30
N PHE A 192 8.74 29.70 44.09
CA PHE A 192 10.10 29.19 43.87
C PHE A 192 10.22 27.69 44.16
N LEU A 193 9.51 27.16 45.16
CA LEU A 193 9.48 25.71 45.44
C LEU A 193 8.85 24.92 44.28
N PHE A 194 7.79 25.43 43.66
CA PHE A 194 7.18 24.78 42.48
C PHE A 194 8.05 24.89 41.22
N LEU A 195 8.88 25.92 41.10
CA LEU A 195 9.90 25.98 40.04
C LEU A 195 10.92 24.85 40.16
N VAL A 196 11.34 24.51 41.39
CA VAL A 196 12.23 23.36 41.65
C VAL A 196 11.57 22.06 41.18
N LEU A 197 10.27 21.88 41.41
CA LEU A 197 9.52 20.69 40.95
C LEU A 197 9.57 20.52 39.42
N ILE A 198 9.37 21.61 38.68
CA ILE A 198 9.40 21.61 37.21
C ILE A 198 10.80 21.30 36.69
N LEU A 199 11.83 21.90 37.29
CA LEU A 199 13.22 21.69 36.90
C LEU A 199 13.68 20.27 37.22
N SER A 200 13.30 19.71 38.37
CA SER A 200 13.53 18.30 38.68
C SER A 200 12.85 17.38 37.65
N SER A 201 11.64 17.70 37.21
CA SER A 201 10.95 16.96 36.15
C SER A 201 11.66 17.04 34.79
N PHE A 202 12.17 18.23 34.44
CA PHE A 202 13.01 18.45 33.25
C PHE A 202 14.30 17.63 33.30
N TYR A 203 15.00 17.61 34.44
CA TYR A 203 16.20 16.79 34.61
C TYR A 203 15.87 15.30 34.51
N TYR A 204 14.71 14.86 35.01
CA TYR A 204 14.30 13.47 34.89
C TYR A 204 14.06 13.06 33.44
N PHE A 205 13.38 13.89 32.66
CA PHE A 205 13.25 13.71 31.22
C PHE A 205 14.62 13.60 30.51
N CYS A 206 15.57 14.48 30.85
CA CYS A 206 16.92 14.45 30.29
C CYS A 206 17.65 13.14 30.64
N ILE A 207 17.50 12.64 31.87
CA ILE A 207 18.05 11.36 32.32
C ILE A 207 17.51 10.20 31.47
N LEU A 208 16.18 10.15 31.25
CA LEU A 208 15.57 9.09 30.45
C LEU A 208 16.08 9.10 28.99
N CYS A 209 16.22 10.29 28.39
CA CYS A 209 16.82 10.44 27.07
C CYS A 209 18.29 10.00 27.05
N TRP A 210 19.04 10.30 28.11
CA TRP A 210 20.42 9.86 28.24
C TRP A 210 20.54 8.34 28.38
N ILE A 211 19.63 7.70 29.11
CA ILE A 211 19.55 6.23 29.21
C ILE A 211 19.25 5.63 27.83
N ALA A 212 18.26 6.15 27.09
CA ALA A 212 17.98 5.72 25.72
C ALA A 212 19.22 5.84 24.80
N TYR A 213 19.98 6.92 24.95
CA TYR A 213 21.27 7.08 24.26
C TYR A 213 22.28 5.99 24.66
N LEU A 214 22.44 5.71 25.95
CA LEU A 214 23.36 4.67 26.43
C LEU A 214 22.96 3.28 25.93
N MET A 215 21.65 3.00 25.86
CA MET A 215 21.09 1.75 25.31
C MET A 215 21.43 1.56 23.83
N MET A 216 21.20 2.60 23.02
CA MET A 216 21.57 2.62 21.60
C MET A 216 23.09 2.51 21.40
N ASN A 217 23.88 3.20 22.24
CA ASN A 217 25.34 3.14 22.17
C ASN A 217 25.88 1.74 22.51
N ALA A 218 25.30 1.08 23.52
CA ALA A 218 25.65 -0.30 23.87
C ALA A 218 25.32 -1.27 22.72
N LEU A 219 24.12 -1.17 22.14
CA LEU A 219 23.74 -1.93 20.94
C LEU A 219 24.72 -1.69 19.78
N GLY A 220 25.04 -0.42 19.51
CA GLY A 220 25.99 -0.09 18.46
C GLY A 220 27.40 -0.63 18.71
N LYS A 221 27.87 -0.69 19.97
CA LYS A 221 29.17 -1.29 20.32
C LYS A 221 29.16 -2.79 20.09
N ASP A 222 28.05 -3.44 20.41
CA ASP A 222 27.86 -4.86 20.21
C ASP A 222 27.85 -5.24 18.73
N ILE A 223 27.17 -4.45 17.89
CA ILE A 223 27.21 -4.59 16.42
C ILE A 223 28.64 -4.41 15.90
N LYS A 224 29.40 -3.45 16.42
CA LYS A 224 30.79 -3.20 16.02
C LYS A 224 31.72 -4.35 16.42
N ALA A 225 31.51 -4.97 17.58
CA ALA A 225 32.31 -6.11 18.04
C ALA A 225 32.13 -7.35 17.14
N CYS A 226 31.06 -7.38 16.34
CA CYS A 226 30.81 -8.47 15.41
C CYS A 226 31.68 -8.44 14.14
N ASP A 227 32.41 -7.35 13.89
CA ASP A 227 33.28 -7.19 12.71
C ASP A 227 34.52 -8.14 12.76
N THR A 228 34.79 -8.75 13.92
CA THR A 228 35.92 -9.65 14.16
C THR A 228 35.58 -11.15 14.20
N ASP A 229 34.31 -11.55 14.30
CA ASP A 229 33.89 -12.98 14.35
C ASP A 229 32.50 -13.20 13.71
N SER A 230 32.49 -13.73 12.47
CA SER A 230 31.29 -13.87 11.64
C SER A 230 30.32 -14.96 12.10
N LYS A 231 30.77 -16.01 12.81
CA LYS A 231 29.93 -17.12 13.25
C LYS A 231 29.04 -16.75 14.43
N GLN A 232 29.51 -15.87 15.32
CA GLN A 232 28.76 -15.37 16.47
C GLN A 232 27.66 -14.37 16.07
N CYS A 233 27.74 -13.78 14.87
CA CYS A 233 26.86 -12.72 14.39
C CYS A 233 25.43 -13.18 14.07
N SER A 234 25.28 -14.43 13.61
CA SER A 234 24.01 -15.02 13.20
C SER A 234 22.96 -15.09 14.33
N SER A 235 23.37 -15.56 15.51
CA SER A 235 22.45 -15.72 16.65
C SER A 235 22.06 -14.39 17.29
N ARG A 236 22.88 -13.35 17.13
CA ARG A 236 22.70 -12.04 17.78
C ARG A 236 21.83 -11.08 16.97
N LEU A 237 21.61 -11.33 15.68
CA LEU A 237 20.80 -10.44 14.83
C LEU A 237 19.35 -10.30 15.34
N LYS A 238 18.75 -11.40 15.80
CA LYS A 238 17.42 -11.39 16.44
C LYS A 238 17.42 -10.59 17.73
N LEU A 239 18.48 -10.73 18.53
CA LEU A 239 18.65 -9.99 19.78
C LEU A 239 18.82 -8.48 19.50
N TRP A 240 19.64 -8.10 18.51
CA TRP A 240 19.79 -6.70 18.10
C TRP A 240 18.48 -6.07 17.64
N LYS A 241 17.71 -6.81 16.84
CA LYS A 241 16.38 -6.38 16.40
C LYS A 241 15.45 -6.13 17.59
N ALA A 242 15.36 -7.09 18.52
CA ALA A 242 14.53 -6.96 19.70
C ALA A 242 14.98 -5.79 20.61
N THR A 243 16.29 -5.67 20.87
CA THR A 243 16.85 -4.59 21.69
C THR A 243 16.61 -3.23 21.06
N TYR A 244 16.81 -3.08 19.74
CA TYR A 244 16.56 -1.83 19.04
C TYR A 244 15.09 -1.44 19.09
N TYR A 245 14.19 -2.38 18.77
CA TYR A 245 12.74 -2.16 18.77
C TYR A 245 12.26 -1.70 20.15
N LEU A 246 12.63 -2.41 21.22
CA LEU A 246 12.22 -2.02 22.57
C LEU A 246 12.83 -0.68 23.00
N THR A 247 14.05 -0.35 22.55
CA THR A 247 14.66 0.96 22.85
C THR A 247 13.95 2.08 22.08
N ASP A 248 13.50 1.85 20.85
CA ASP A 248 12.67 2.79 20.08
C ASP A 248 11.28 2.96 20.73
N GLU A 249 10.67 1.87 21.19
CA GLU A 249 9.41 1.88 21.94
C GLU A 249 9.56 2.64 23.27
N PHE A 250 10.69 2.50 23.95
CA PHE A 250 11.02 3.29 25.13
C PHE A 250 11.04 4.80 24.83
N VAL A 251 11.66 5.20 23.71
CA VAL A 251 11.65 6.59 23.23
C VAL A 251 10.22 7.07 22.92
N HIS A 252 9.39 6.21 22.33
CA HIS A 252 7.98 6.52 22.09
C HIS A 252 7.23 6.84 23.38
N TYR A 253 7.37 6.02 24.43
CA TYR A 253 6.70 6.28 25.70
C TYR A 253 7.29 7.46 26.48
N ILE A 254 8.57 7.82 26.28
CA ILE A 254 9.10 9.10 26.76
C ILE A 254 8.30 10.26 26.14
N ASN A 255 8.02 10.22 24.84
CA ASN A 255 7.18 11.24 24.18
C ASN A 255 5.75 11.26 24.71
N CYS A 256 5.15 10.09 24.97
CA CYS A 256 3.80 10.04 25.55
C CYS A 256 3.76 10.65 26.96
N CYS A 257 4.79 10.42 27.77
CA CYS A 257 4.84 10.95 29.14
C CYS A 257 5.14 12.45 29.19
N PHE A 258 6.12 12.91 28.40
CA PHE A 258 6.67 14.27 28.52
C PHE A 258 6.32 15.18 27.34
N GLY A 259 5.71 14.69 26.26
CA GLY A 259 5.43 15.47 25.05
C GLY A 259 4.70 16.79 25.31
N PRO A 260 3.54 16.80 26.00
CA PRO A 260 2.84 18.04 26.36
C PRO A 260 3.64 18.94 27.30
N PHE A 261 4.37 18.36 28.24
CA PHE A 261 5.28 19.09 29.13
C PHE A 261 6.39 19.81 28.35
N LEU A 262 6.96 19.17 27.34
CA LEU A 262 7.99 19.74 26.47
C LEU A 262 7.49 20.94 25.68
N ILE A 263 6.20 20.97 25.27
CA ILE A 263 5.62 22.15 24.61
C ILE A 263 5.70 23.36 25.55
N LEU A 264 5.16 23.22 26.76
CA LEU A 264 5.13 24.30 27.75
C LEU A 264 6.54 24.76 28.12
N LEU A 265 7.45 23.80 28.31
CA LEU A 265 8.83 24.07 28.68
C LEU A 265 9.58 24.80 27.56
N THR A 266 9.48 24.32 26.32
CA THR A 266 10.13 24.95 25.17
C THR A 266 9.59 26.35 24.92
N THR A 267 8.27 26.54 24.90
CA THR A 267 7.66 27.87 24.74
C THR A 267 8.08 28.82 25.86
N SER A 268 8.11 28.35 27.11
CA SER A 268 8.54 29.19 28.22
C SER A 268 10.01 29.59 28.13
N PHE A 269 10.91 28.72 27.65
CA PHE A 269 12.32 29.10 27.49
C PHE A 269 12.47 30.27 26.50
N PHE A 270 11.73 30.23 25.37
CA PHE A 270 11.74 31.34 24.42
C PHE A 270 11.28 32.65 25.06
N VAL A 271 10.15 32.66 25.76
CA VAL A 271 9.63 33.87 26.42
C VAL A 271 10.61 34.42 27.45
N LYS A 272 11.18 33.55 28.30
CA LYS A 272 12.17 33.95 29.32
C LYS A 272 13.43 34.54 28.70
N MET A 273 13.98 33.90 27.68
CA MET A 273 15.20 34.35 27.01
C MET A 273 14.99 35.71 26.33
N THR A 274 13.85 35.92 25.67
CA THR A 274 13.49 37.22 25.07
C THR A 274 13.34 38.29 26.15
N ASN A 275 12.54 38.04 27.19
CA ASN A 275 12.27 39.02 28.24
C ASN A 275 13.53 39.37 29.05
N ASN A 276 14.33 38.38 29.47
CA ASN A 276 15.58 38.61 30.21
C ASN A 276 16.56 39.45 29.39
N SER A 277 16.62 39.26 28.07
CA SER A 277 17.46 40.08 27.18
C SER A 277 17.01 41.55 27.19
N PHE A 278 15.70 41.82 27.16
CA PHE A 278 15.15 43.17 27.27
C PHE A 278 15.40 43.80 28.65
N PHE A 279 15.26 43.03 29.74
CA PHE A 279 15.55 43.53 31.09
C PHE A 279 17.03 43.91 31.26
N ILE A 280 17.94 43.07 30.75
CA ILE A 280 19.38 43.38 30.75
C ILE A 280 19.63 44.67 29.97
N PHE A 281 19.06 44.83 28.78
CA PHE A 281 19.20 46.05 27.99
C PHE A 281 18.63 47.29 28.71
N SER A 282 17.48 47.16 29.36
CA SER A 282 16.86 48.25 30.13
C SER A 282 17.70 48.65 31.35
N VAL A 283 18.25 47.70 32.10
CA VAL A 283 19.11 47.96 33.26
C VAL A 283 20.41 48.62 32.85
N LEU A 284 21.00 48.22 31.72
CA LEU A 284 22.22 48.84 31.18
C LEU A 284 22.00 50.29 30.73
N THR A 285 20.78 50.68 30.38
CA THR A 285 20.47 51.99 29.79
C THR A 285 19.91 53.02 30.77
N HIS A 286 19.25 52.63 31.89
CA HIS A 286 18.44 53.56 32.69
C HIS A 286 18.69 53.65 34.23
N SER A 287 19.62 52.89 34.85
CA SER A 287 19.77 52.88 36.33
C SER A 287 21.05 53.56 36.88
N GLU A 288 21.05 54.05 38.13
CA GLU A 288 22.24 54.56 38.85
C GLU A 288 23.31 53.48 39.10
N ALA A 289 24.59 53.88 39.20
CA ALA A 289 25.77 52.99 39.13
C ALA A 289 25.86 51.88 40.20
N LYS A 290 25.30 52.08 41.41
CA LYS A 290 25.42 51.12 42.53
C LYS A 290 24.37 50.00 42.49
N THR A 291 23.17 50.31 41.98
CA THR A 291 22.07 49.36 41.72
C THR A 291 22.26 48.62 40.39
N ARG A 292 23.07 49.19 39.49
CA ARG A 292 23.43 48.65 38.17
C ARG A 292 24.20 47.32 38.24
N SER A 293 24.94 47.06 39.33
CA SER A 293 25.79 45.86 39.43
C SER A 293 25.00 44.61 39.83
N THR A 294 24.37 44.56 41.01
CA THR A 294 23.84 43.30 41.57
C THR A 294 22.66 42.71 40.79
N ILE A 295 21.65 43.52 40.42
CA ILE A 295 20.46 43.04 39.70
C ILE A 295 20.81 42.67 38.25
N GLY A 296 21.69 43.45 37.61
CA GLY A 296 22.19 43.15 36.26
C GLY A 296 22.93 41.81 36.20
N TYR A 297 23.82 41.54 37.17
CA TYR A 297 24.51 40.25 37.25
C TYR A 297 23.55 39.08 37.48
N MET A 298 22.55 39.23 38.36
CA MET A 298 21.51 38.20 38.57
C MET A 298 20.75 37.86 37.29
N LEU A 299 20.32 38.87 36.53
CA LEU A 299 19.59 38.67 35.26
C LEU A 299 20.45 38.00 34.19
N ILE A 300 21.74 38.35 34.11
CA ILE A 300 22.70 37.69 33.21
C ILE A 300 22.88 36.22 33.61
N LEU A 301 23.01 35.92 34.90
CA LEU A 301 23.13 34.54 35.38
C LEU A 301 21.87 33.72 35.07
N PHE A 302 20.67 34.29 35.22
CA PHE A 302 19.43 33.61 34.81
C PHE A 302 19.35 33.38 33.31
N LEU A 303 19.75 34.36 32.49
CA LEU A 303 19.80 34.19 31.05
C LEU A 303 20.79 33.08 30.64
N ILE A 304 21.98 33.03 31.25
CA ILE A 304 22.97 31.97 31.00
C ILE A 304 22.41 30.61 31.41
N LYS A 305 21.76 30.51 32.57
CA LYS A 305 21.12 29.29 33.05
C LYS A 305 20.02 28.81 32.09
N ASP A 306 19.14 29.68 31.65
CA ASP A 306 18.05 29.35 30.72
C ASP A 306 18.62 28.86 29.38
N TRP A 307 19.69 29.50 28.89
CA TRP A 307 20.43 29.05 27.71
C TRP A 307 21.04 27.65 27.89
N ILE A 308 21.74 27.40 29.00
CA ILE A 308 22.33 26.09 29.29
C ILE A 308 21.23 25.01 29.35
N SER A 309 20.10 25.33 29.99
CA SER A 309 18.97 24.41 30.12
C SER A 309 18.31 24.13 28.76
N PHE A 310 18.15 25.14 27.92
CA PHE A 310 17.63 24.99 26.55
C PHE A 310 18.58 24.20 25.64
N VAL A 311 19.89 24.41 25.76
CA VAL A 311 20.89 23.60 25.06
C VAL A 311 20.85 22.15 25.54
N ALA A 312 20.72 21.90 26.85
CA ALA A 312 20.57 20.54 27.37
C ALA A 312 19.27 19.88 26.84
N LEU A 313 18.16 20.61 26.84
CA LEU A 313 16.86 20.17 26.33
C LEU A 313 16.93 19.69 24.89
N THR A 314 17.71 20.36 24.05
CA THR A 314 17.82 20.06 22.61
C THR A 314 18.98 19.11 22.27
N TYR A 315 20.09 19.19 22.99
CA TYR A 315 21.29 18.40 22.73
C TYR A 315 21.12 16.94 23.15
N ILE A 316 20.59 16.68 24.34
CA ILE A 316 20.50 15.32 24.89
C ILE A 316 19.60 14.43 24.00
N PRO A 317 18.37 14.84 23.63
CA PRO A 317 17.56 14.10 22.66
C PRO A 317 18.25 13.87 21.31
N SER A 318 19.03 14.84 20.82
CA SER A 318 19.75 14.72 19.54
C SER A 318 20.77 13.56 19.53
N LEU A 319 21.29 13.18 20.70
CA LEU A 319 22.26 12.08 20.83
C LEU A 319 21.62 10.72 20.51
N VAL A 320 20.37 10.50 20.88
CA VAL A 320 19.64 9.25 20.61
C VAL A 320 19.52 9.04 19.10
N ARG A 321 19.05 10.05 18.37
CA ARG A 321 18.93 10.05 16.91
C ARG A 321 20.29 9.88 16.23
N LYS A 322 21.32 10.58 16.70
CA LYS A 322 22.70 10.47 16.18
C LYS A 322 23.25 9.05 16.33
N GLU A 323 23.00 8.38 17.45
CA GLU A 323 23.50 7.02 17.66
C GLU A 323 22.73 6.00 16.82
N ALA A 324 21.40 6.14 16.66
CA ALA A 324 20.61 5.30 15.75
C ALA A 324 21.09 5.40 14.28
N MET A 325 21.46 6.61 13.82
CA MET A 325 22.08 6.79 12.51
C MET A 325 23.45 6.09 12.40
N LYS A 326 24.25 6.10 13.48
CA LYS A 326 25.51 5.34 13.50
C LYS A 326 25.28 3.83 13.46
N ILE A 327 24.24 3.32 14.14
CA ILE A 327 23.85 1.90 14.05
C ILE A 327 23.53 1.53 12.60
N THR A 328 22.76 2.36 11.89
CA THR A 328 22.45 2.14 10.47
C THR A 328 23.72 2.01 9.62
N ARG A 329 24.70 2.91 9.81
CA ARG A 329 26.00 2.85 9.12
C ARG A 329 26.83 1.64 9.51
N ARG A 330 26.79 1.22 10.78
CA ARG A 330 27.49 0.02 11.25
C ARG A 330 26.90 -1.24 10.64
N LEU A 331 25.57 -1.35 10.59
CA LEU A 331 24.86 -2.45 9.93
C LEU A 331 25.19 -2.53 8.42
N GLN A 332 25.32 -1.38 7.76
CA GLN A 332 25.73 -1.31 6.35
C GLN A 332 27.13 -1.89 6.09
N ASN A 333 28.06 -1.70 7.04
CA ASN A 333 29.46 -2.08 6.88
C ASN A 333 29.75 -3.52 7.34
N LEU A 334 28.74 -4.27 7.81
CA LEU A 334 28.93 -5.65 8.26
C LEU A 334 29.34 -6.56 7.08
N LYS A 335 30.48 -7.24 7.24
CA LYS A 335 30.95 -8.26 6.31
C LYS A 335 30.33 -9.61 6.69
N LEU A 336 29.27 -10.02 5.98
CA LEU A 336 28.57 -11.30 6.21
C LEU A 336 28.80 -12.24 5.01
N GLU A 337 29.24 -13.46 5.29
CA GLU A 337 29.55 -14.48 4.26
C GLU A 337 28.30 -15.15 3.67
N ASN A 338 27.17 -15.14 4.39
CA ASN A 338 25.93 -15.82 3.98
C ASN A 338 24.91 -14.82 3.40
N ALA A 339 24.38 -15.11 2.21
CA ALA A 339 23.38 -14.29 1.51
C ALA A 339 22.07 -14.09 2.31
N SER A 340 21.62 -15.11 3.06
CA SER A 340 20.43 -15.01 3.92
C SER A 340 20.67 -14.07 5.10
N LEU A 341 21.83 -14.17 5.76
CA LEU A 341 22.21 -13.27 6.86
C LEU A 341 22.41 -11.83 6.37
N LYS A 342 23.02 -11.66 5.18
CA LYS A 342 23.14 -10.35 4.53
C LYS A 342 21.77 -9.73 4.28
N SER A 343 20.80 -10.50 3.79
CA SER A 343 19.43 -10.01 3.61
C SER A 343 18.75 -9.63 4.94
N GLN A 344 18.96 -10.39 6.01
CA GLN A 344 18.37 -10.08 7.32
C GLN A 344 19.01 -8.82 7.95
N ALA A 345 20.33 -8.66 7.81
CA ALA A 345 21.04 -7.47 8.28
C ALA A 345 20.65 -6.22 7.48
N GLU A 346 20.47 -6.37 6.16
CA GLU A 346 19.93 -5.33 5.28
C GLU A 346 18.48 -4.95 5.66
N PHE A 347 17.65 -5.93 6.00
CA PHE A 347 16.31 -5.69 6.49
C PHE A 347 16.31 -4.95 7.84
N LEU A 348 17.14 -5.37 8.80
CA LEU A 348 17.29 -4.67 10.08
C LEU A 348 17.81 -3.24 9.87
N ARG A 349 18.79 -3.04 8.97
CA ARG A 349 19.29 -1.71 8.60
C ARG A 349 18.15 -0.84 8.07
N MET A 350 17.32 -1.41 7.21
CA MET A 350 16.16 -0.73 6.64
C MET A 350 15.14 -0.37 7.72
N GLU A 351 14.82 -1.29 8.65
CA GLU A 351 13.95 -1.01 9.80
C GLU A 351 14.49 0.14 10.64
N VAL A 352 15.76 0.09 11.07
CA VAL A 352 16.42 1.16 11.85
C VAL A 352 16.40 2.51 11.11
N SER A 353 16.60 2.48 9.80
CA SER A 353 16.52 3.67 8.94
C SER A 353 15.11 4.25 8.85
N LEU A 354 14.07 3.40 8.89
CA LEU A 354 12.67 3.79 8.79
C LEU A 354 12.09 4.29 10.13
N SER A 355 12.51 3.70 11.25
CA SER A 355 12.05 3.99 12.61
C SER A 355 13.05 4.81 13.43
N LEU A 356 13.75 5.77 12.82
CA LEU A 356 14.70 6.60 13.56
C LEU A 356 14.01 7.26 14.77
N PRO A 357 14.46 6.97 16.01
CA PRO A 357 13.85 7.50 17.23
C PRO A 357 13.94 9.02 17.25
N GLN A 358 12.81 9.68 17.55
CA GLN A 358 12.69 11.12 17.62
C GLN A 358 11.97 11.51 18.89
N ILE A 359 12.49 12.51 19.59
CA ILE A 359 11.79 13.12 20.72
C ILE A 359 11.02 14.32 20.18
N THR A 360 9.72 14.38 20.48
CA THR A 360 8.81 15.40 19.94
C THR A 360 8.00 16.06 21.04
N ALA A 361 7.70 17.34 20.86
CA ALA A 361 6.79 18.08 21.73
C ALA A 361 5.33 17.74 21.34
N ALA A 362 4.80 16.65 21.90
CA ALA A 362 3.49 16.06 21.60
C ALA A 362 3.20 15.90 20.09
N GLY A 363 4.22 15.57 19.29
CA GLY A 363 4.10 15.40 17.84
C GLY A 363 4.03 16.70 17.02
N PHE A 364 4.14 17.89 17.63
CA PHE A 364 4.11 19.16 16.89
C PHE A 364 5.45 19.50 16.23
N PHE A 365 6.57 19.34 16.95
CA PHE A 365 7.91 19.59 16.44
C PHE A 365 8.97 18.73 17.16
N ASP A 366 10.10 18.50 16.48
CA ASP A 366 11.25 17.74 16.99
C ASP A 366 12.00 18.56 18.05
N ILE A 367 12.28 17.96 19.21
CA ILE A 367 13.20 18.53 20.20
C ILE A 367 14.63 18.13 19.80
N ASP A 368 15.29 18.94 18.98
CA ASP A 368 16.69 18.75 18.60
C ASP A 368 17.47 20.06 18.47
N CYS A 369 18.78 19.98 18.21
CA CYS A 369 19.65 21.17 18.11
C CYS A 369 19.27 22.16 16.99
N LYS A 370 18.37 21.81 16.07
CA LYS A 370 17.87 22.75 15.05
C LYS A 370 16.88 23.75 15.64
N LEU A 371 16.38 23.52 16.86
CA LEU A 371 15.63 24.50 17.64
C LEU A 371 16.47 25.72 18.05
N ILE A 372 17.80 25.57 18.11
CA ILE A 372 18.73 26.63 18.54
C ILE A 372 18.77 27.81 17.53
N PRO A 373 18.93 27.59 16.21
CA PRO A 373 18.86 28.67 15.23
C PRO A 373 17.44 29.17 14.94
N THR A 374 16.39 28.47 15.36
CA THR A 374 14.97 28.86 15.14
C THR A 374 14.41 29.76 16.23
N VAL A 375 15.28 30.46 17.01
CA VAL A 375 14.90 31.61 17.86
C VAL A 375 14.33 32.79 17.03
N SER A 376 14.16 32.61 15.73
CA SER A 376 13.17 33.29 14.89
C SER A 376 12.54 32.30 13.90
N PRO A 377 11.21 32.07 13.91
CA PRO A 377 10.59 31.57 12.67
C PRO A 377 9.13 31.98 12.42
N THR A 378 8.78 32.00 11.13
CA THR A 378 7.40 32.01 10.62
C THR A 378 6.93 30.57 10.29
N PRO A 379 5.61 30.27 10.36
CA PRO A 379 5.03 28.92 10.19
C PRO A 379 5.34 28.19 8.87
N ARG A 380 5.74 28.92 7.82
CA ARG A 380 6.00 28.36 6.48
C ARG A 380 7.20 27.42 6.44
N ASN A 381 8.22 27.66 7.26
CA ASN A 381 9.45 26.87 7.27
C ASN A 381 9.21 25.47 7.86
N HIS A 382 8.38 25.35 8.90
CA HIS A 382 8.04 24.06 9.52
C HIS A 382 7.28 23.13 8.57
N LEU A 383 6.33 23.66 7.77
CA LEU A 383 5.60 22.85 6.80
C LEU A 383 6.51 22.32 5.68
N LEU A 384 7.51 23.12 5.28
CA LEU A 384 8.49 22.70 4.26
C LEU A 384 9.40 21.58 4.81
N GLU A 385 9.91 21.72 6.03
CA GLU A 385 10.71 20.68 6.68
C GLU A 385 9.94 19.37 6.90
N TYR A 386 8.66 19.47 7.27
CA TYR A 386 7.77 18.32 7.41
C TYR A 386 7.62 17.56 6.09
N ARG A 387 7.36 18.29 4.99
CA ARG A 387 7.22 17.70 3.64
C ARG A 387 8.52 17.07 3.14
N ASN A 388 9.68 17.71 3.39
CA ASN A 388 10.98 17.16 3.02
C ASN A 388 11.28 15.87 3.79
N SER A 389 10.92 15.82 5.07
CA SER A 389 11.10 14.61 5.89
C SER A 389 10.19 13.48 5.41
N ALA A 390 8.95 13.79 5.03
CA ALA A 390 8.02 12.82 4.46
C ALA A 390 8.52 12.26 3.11
N GLU A 391 9.10 13.12 2.27
CA GLU A 391 9.70 12.72 0.99
C GLU A 391 10.86 11.75 1.18
N GLN A 392 11.77 12.05 2.12
CA GLN A 392 12.90 11.17 2.42
C GLN A 392 12.44 9.80 2.95
N TRP A 393 11.39 9.79 3.77
CA TRP A 393 10.78 8.54 4.21
C TRP A 393 10.13 7.77 3.05
N LEU A 394 9.31 8.41 2.22
CA LEU A 394 8.68 7.80 1.05
C LEU A 394 9.72 7.25 0.06
N SER A 395 10.86 7.93 -0.12
CA SER A 395 11.96 7.42 -0.93
C SER A 395 12.52 6.09 -0.38
N THR A 396 12.63 5.97 0.95
CA THR A 396 13.07 4.74 1.60
C THR A 396 12.02 3.64 1.50
N VAL A 397 10.74 3.98 1.65
CA VAL A 397 9.61 3.06 1.43
C VAL A 397 9.59 2.51 0.00
N ASN A 398 9.76 3.38 -1.01
CA ASN A 398 9.78 2.96 -2.41
C ASN A 398 10.92 1.97 -2.67
N ARG A 399 12.13 2.22 -2.17
CA ARG A 399 13.27 1.30 -2.32
C ARG A 399 13.05 -0.05 -1.62
N ALA A 400 12.45 -0.04 -0.43
CA ALA A 400 12.12 -1.25 0.31
C ALA A 400 11.15 -2.15 -0.47
N LEU A 401 10.08 -1.55 -0.99
CA LEU A 401 9.06 -2.26 -1.76
C LEU A 401 9.58 -2.69 -3.14
N GLU A 402 10.40 -1.87 -3.81
CA GLU A 402 11.06 -2.21 -5.08
C GLU A 402 11.93 -3.46 -4.92
N HIS A 403 12.72 -3.53 -3.84
CA HIS A 403 13.56 -4.70 -3.55
C HIS A 403 12.72 -5.96 -3.27
N ALA A 404 11.67 -5.85 -2.45
CA ALA A 404 10.77 -6.97 -2.18
C ALA A 404 10.05 -7.44 -3.46
N ALA A 405 9.58 -6.51 -4.29
CA ALA A 405 8.90 -6.81 -5.54
C ALA A 405 9.84 -7.43 -6.59
N ASN A 406 11.09 -6.97 -6.69
CA ASN A 406 12.12 -7.60 -7.52
C ASN A 406 12.38 -9.05 -7.09
N ARG A 407 12.56 -9.31 -5.78
CA ARG A 407 12.79 -10.68 -5.31
C ARG A 407 11.58 -11.58 -5.58
N HIS A 408 10.37 -11.08 -5.33
CA HIS A 408 9.14 -11.77 -5.68
C HIS A 408 9.05 -12.09 -7.18
N ALA A 409 9.37 -11.13 -8.06
CA ALA A 409 9.37 -11.34 -9.51
C ALA A 409 10.36 -12.43 -9.94
N ILE A 410 11.56 -12.46 -9.35
CA ILE A 410 12.57 -13.50 -9.60
C ILE A 410 12.07 -14.90 -9.21
N LEU A 411 11.55 -15.04 -7.99
CA LEU A 411 11.04 -16.33 -7.50
C LEU A 411 9.80 -16.78 -8.27
N SER A 412 8.89 -15.85 -8.59
CA SER A 412 7.74 -16.10 -9.45
C SER A 412 8.19 -16.61 -10.82
N TRP A 413 9.15 -15.94 -11.47
CA TRP A 413 9.69 -16.35 -12.76
C TRP A 413 10.30 -17.76 -12.71
N GLN A 414 11.03 -18.08 -11.65
CA GLN A 414 11.59 -19.43 -11.45
C GLN A 414 10.49 -20.48 -11.35
N ILE A 415 9.41 -20.24 -10.60
CA ILE A 415 8.28 -21.16 -10.50
C ILE A 415 7.58 -21.35 -11.85
N HIS A 416 7.35 -20.26 -12.59
CA HIS A 416 6.65 -20.32 -13.87
C HIS A 416 7.50 -20.95 -14.98
N THR A 417 8.82 -20.84 -14.93
CA THR A 417 9.71 -21.49 -15.92
C THR A 417 10.13 -22.90 -15.53
N ASN A 418 10.25 -23.19 -14.24
CA ASN A 418 10.65 -24.50 -13.70
C ASN A 418 10.15 -24.69 -12.26
N ARG A 419 8.94 -25.22 -12.12
CA ARG A 419 8.31 -25.45 -10.82
C ARG A 419 8.98 -26.60 -10.05
N THR A 420 9.64 -26.29 -8.94
CA THR A 420 10.15 -27.27 -7.96
C THR A 420 9.54 -27.05 -6.57
N ALA A 421 9.54 -28.09 -5.72
CA ALA A 421 9.02 -27.98 -4.36
C ALA A 421 9.81 -26.94 -3.53
N GLU A 422 11.12 -26.87 -3.73
CA GLU A 422 12.02 -25.90 -3.11
C GLU A 422 11.67 -24.47 -3.54
N ALA A 423 11.49 -24.23 -4.85
CA ALA A 423 11.13 -22.90 -5.36
C ALA A 423 9.78 -22.42 -4.83
N VAL A 424 8.78 -23.31 -4.78
CA VAL A 424 7.45 -23.00 -4.21
C VAL A 424 7.55 -22.64 -2.73
N LYS A 425 8.40 -23.36 -1.97
CA LYS A 425 8.64 -23.07 -0.55
C LYS A 425 9.34 -21.72 -0.34
N GLU A 426 10.31 -21.38 -1.18
CA GLU A 426 11.00 -20.09 -1.11
C GLU A 426 10.07 -18.92 -1.48
N PHE A 427 9.30 -19.07 -2.55
CA PHE A 427 8.29 -18.08 -2.94
C PHE A 427 7.24 -17.85 -1.85
N SER A 428 6.74 -18.93 -1.23
CA SER A 428 5.77 -18.83 -0.14
C SER A 428 6.31 -18.03 1.06
N LYS A 429 7.60 -18.21 1.39
CA LYS A 429 8.27 -17.43 2.45
C LYS A 429 8.45 -15.96 2.06
N GLU A 430 8.75 -15.70 0.79
CA GLU A 430 8.86 -14.33 0.30
C GLU A 430 7.51 -13.61 0.32
N GLU A 431 6.44 -14.29 -0.07
CA GLU A 431 5.08 -13.76 0.02
C GLU A 431 4.72 -13.37 1.45
N GLN A 432 4.99 -14.25 2.43
CA GLN A 432 4.78 -13.94 3.84
C GLN A 432 5.59 -12.71 4.29
N SER A 433 6.86 -12.62 3.87
CA SER A 433 7.74 -11.50 4.19
C SER A 433 7.23 -10.19 3.58
N ARG A 434 6.67 -10.23 2.37
CA ARG A 434 6.07 -9.08 1.69
C ARG A 434 4.82 -8.57 2.41
N PHE A 435 3.93 -9.46 2.84
CA PHE A 435 2.76 -9.10 3.65
C PHE A 435 3.18 -8.45 4.98
N ALA A 436 4.15 -9.02 5.68
CA ALA A 436 4.67 -8.47 6.93
C ALA A 436 5.32 -7.08 6.75
N LEU A 437 6.11 -6.90 5.68
CA LEU A 437 6.69 -5.60 5.34
C LEU A 437 5.61 -4.56 5.07
N ASN A 438 4.59 -4.90 4.27
CA ASN A 438 3.51 -3.98 3.95
C ASN A 438 2.73 -3.53 5.20
N GLU A 439 2.41 -4.48 6.09
CA GLU A 439 1.76 -4.18 7.36
C GLU A 439 2.61 -3.25 8.23
N HIS A 440 3.91 -3.54 8.37
CA HIS A 440 4.83 -2.70 9.14
C HIS A 440 4.90 -1.27 8.59
N LEU A 441 5.04 -1.12 7.27
CA LEU A 441 5.05 0.18 6.60
C LEU A 441 3.73 0.94 6.79
N CYS A 442 2.61 0.25 6.83
CA CYS A 442 1.30 0.84 7.11
C CYS A 442 1.14 1.33 8.55
N GLN A 443 1.75 0.65 9.52
CA GLN A 443 1.80 1.17 10.89
C GLN A 443 2.67 2.43 10.96
N LEU A 444 3.86 2.42 10.33
CA LEU A 444 4.75 3.58 10.28
C LEU A 444 4.11 4.79 9.55
N ARG A 445 3.26 4.54 8.55
CA ARG A 445 2.51 5.59 7.85
C ARG A 445 1.72 6.49 8.82
N LYS A 446 1.17 5.94 9.92
CA LYS A 446 0.29 6.66 10.85
C LYS A 446 0.94 7.88 11.52
N ARG A 447 2.28 7.95 11.55
CA ARG A 447 3.01 9.12 12.06
C ARG A 447 2.85 10.37 11.17
N TRP A 448 2.38 10.20 9.94
CA TRP A 448 2.24 11.28 8.97
C TRP A 448 0.79 11.77 8.88
N VAL A 449 0.57 13.06 9.15
CA VAL A 449 -0.68 13.77 8.89
C VAL A 449 -0.78 14.02 7.38
N THR A 450 -1.48 13.11 6.70
CA THR A 450 -1.52 13.07 5.22
C THR A 450 -2.01 14.40 4.61
N ALA A 451 -2.94 15.10 5.27
CA ALA A 451 -3.47 16.39 4.79
C ALA A 451 -2.40 17.50 4.66
N LEU A 452 -1.29 17.43 5.39
CA LEU A 452 -0.21 18.42 5.35
C LEU A 452 0.81 18.18 4.21
N LEU A 453 0.77 16.99 3.61
CA LEU A 453 1.70 16.55 2.56
C LEU A 453 1.34 17.14 1.20
N SER A 454 2.29 17.10 0.25
CA SER A 454 2.03 17.47 -1.15
C SER A 454 1.11 16.44 -1.83
N ARG A 455 0.41 16.83 -2.91
CA ARG A 455 -0.50 15.91 -3.63
C ARG A 455 0.16 14.58 -4.07
N PRO A 456 1.39 14.57 -4.64
CA PRO A 456 2.07 13.31 -4.96
C PRO A 456 2.32 12.45 -3.72
N GLN A 457 2.74 13.05 -2.61
CA GLN A 457 2.98 12.35 -1.35
C GLN A 457 1.67 11.76 -0.79
N GLN A 458 0.57 12.52 -0.82
CA GLN A 458 -0.75 12.04 -0.41
C GLN A 458 -1.17 10.80 -1.22
N ARG A 459 -0.93 10.82 -2.53
CA ARG A 459 -1.25 9.68 -3.40
C ARG A 459 -0.38 8.46 -3.10
N MET A 460 0.92 8.64 -2.87
CA MET A 460 1.80 7.53 -2.43
C MET A 460 1.34 6.94 -1.09
N MET A 461 0.98 7.81 -0.13
CA MET A 461 0.47 7.40 1.18
C MET A 461 -0.83 6.61 1.07
N ALA A 462 -1.73 7.00 0.16
CA ALA A 462 -2.95 6.25 -0.11
C ALA A 462 -2.62 4.86 -0.65
N ARG A 463 -1.76 4.76 -1.69
CA ARG A 463 -1.41 3.49 -2.34
C ARG A 463 -0.67 2.50 -1.43
N LEU A 464 0.15 2.99 -0.49
CA LEU A 464 0.93 2.14 0.41
C LEU A 464 0.07 1.15 1.21
N CYS A 465 -1.16 1.54 1.59
CA CYS A 465 -2.00 0.76 2.50
C CYS A 465 -3.32 0.29 1.88
N HIS A 466 -3.37 0.18 0.56
CA HIS A 466 -4.57 -0.20 -0.17
C HIS A 466 -4.80 -1.72 -0.28
N GLY A 467 -4.18 -2.53 0.60
CA GLY A 467 -4.23 -4.00 0.55
C GLY A 467 -4.75 -4.67 1.83
N THR A 468 -4.92 -5.98 1.74
CA THR A 468 -5.35 -6.85 2.84
C THR A 468 -4.34 -6.84 4.01
N ARG A 469 -4.83 -6.68 5.25
CA ARG A 469 -4.02 -6.74 6.47
C ARG A 469 -4.20 -8.08 7.18
N LEU A 470 -3.23 -8.96 7.01
CA LEU A 470 -3.26 -10.31 7.59
C LEU A 470 -2.19 -10.43 8.67
N ASN A 471 -2.51 -11.15 9.75
CA ASN A 471 -1.49 -11.61 10.68
C ASN A 471 -0.69 -12.79 10.08
N GLU A 472 0.37 -13.21 10.76
CA GLU A 472 1.27 -14.27 10.28
C GLU A 472 0.53 -15.59 10.01
N GLU A 473 -0.37 -16.01 10.90
CA GLU A 473 -1.13 -17.25 10.76
C GLU A 473 -2.12 -17.18 9.58
N GLN A 474 -2.88 -16.09 9.48
CA GLN A 474 -3.80 -15.86 8.37
C GLN A 474 -3.07 -15.82 7.02
N THR A 475 -1.89 -15.19 6.98
CA THR A 475 -1.06 -15.13 5.77
C THR A 475 -0.62 -16.53 5.35
N LYS A 476 -0.17 -17.35 6.30
CA LYS A 476 0.22 -18.74 6.04
C LYS A 476 -0.95 -19.54 5.48
N VAL A 477 -2.12 -19.50 6.12
CA VAL A 477 -3.31 -20.22 5.66
C VAL A 477 -3.75 -19.74 4.27
N LEU A 478 -3.71 -18.43 4.00
CA LEU A 478 -4.07 -17.89 2.67
C LEU A 478 -3.12 -18.39 1.58
N VAL A 479 -1.80 -18.35 1.82
CA VAL A 479 -0.79 -18.81 0.86
C VAL A 479 -0.93 -20.31 0.59
N GLU A 480 -1.12 -21.13 1.63
CA GLU A 480 -1.33 -22.57 1.49
C GLU A 480 -2.62 -22.89 0.73
N THR A 481 -3.72 -22.21 1.05
CA THR A 481 -5.02 -22.37 0.38
C THR A 481 -4.93 -22.00 -1.10
N SER A 482 -4.30 -20.86 -1.41
CA SER A 482 -4.12 -20.38 -2.79
C SER A 482 -3.24 -21.34 -3.60
N SER A 483 -2.17 -21.87 -3.00
CA SER A 483 -1.29 -22.85 -3.65
C SER A 483 -2.03 -24.16 -3.97
N ARG A 484 -2.87 -24.66 -3.05
CA ARG A 484 -3.69 -25.87 -3.27
C ARG A 484 -4.73 -25.66 -4.36
N LEU A 485 -5.45 -24.54 -4.34
CA LEU A 485 -6.39 -24.15 -5.39
C LEU A 485 -5.70 -24.13 -6.76
N GLN A 486 -4.53 -23.48 -6.85
CA GLN A 486 -3.77 -23.41 -8.10
C GLN A 486 -3.33 -24.78 -8.60
N ALA A 487 -2.90 -25.68 -7.70
CA ALA A 487 -2.49 -27.04 -8.03
C ALA A 487 -3.66 -27.87 -8.58
N ILE A 488 -4.82 -27.86 -7.91
CA ILE A 488 -6.05 -28.54 -8.38
C ILE A 488 -6.34 -28.14 -9.83
N TYR A 489 -6.28 -26.84 -10.14
CA TYR A 489 -6.58 -26.35 -11.46
C TYR A 489 -5.51 -26.72 -12.51
N SER A 490 -4.22 -26.56 -12.19
CA SER A 490 -3.14 -26.78 -13.16
C SER A 490 -2.85 -28.26 -13.44
N GLU A 491 -3.14 -29.13 -12.48
CA GLU A 491 -2.80 -30.57 -12.53
C GLU A 491 -4.01 -31.44 -12.88
N ALA A 492 -5.19 -30.85 -13.09
CA ALA A 492 -6.40 -31.58 -13.45
C ALA A 492 -6.24 -32.39 -14.73
N VAL A 493 -6.72 -33.63 -14.70
CA VAL A 493 -6.75 -34.55 -15.82
C VAL A 493 -8.20 -34.96 -16.08
N VAL A 494 -8.63 -34.86 -17.33
CA VAL A 494 -9.98 -35.22 -17.76
C VAL A 494 -9.88 -36.32 -18.82
N ASN A 495 -10.62 -37.41 -18.64
CA ASN A 495 -10.78 -38.41 -19.69
C ASN A 495 -11.95 -38.01 -20.58
N VAL A 496 -11.71 -37.91 -21.88
CA VAL A 496 -12.74 -37.62 -22.89
C VAL A 496 -12.58 -38.62 -24.02
N ALA A 497 -13.64 -39.35 -24.35
CA ALA A 497 -13.63 -40.37 -25.40
C ALA A 497 -12.44 -41.35 -25.31
N GLY A 498 -12.04 -41.74 -24.08
CA GLY A 498 -10.94 -42.67 -23.84
C GLY A 498 -9.53 -42.06 -23.88
N ARG A 499 -9.39 -40.75 -24.13
CA ARG A 499 -8.11 -40.02 -24.09
C ARG A 499 -8.03 -39.10 -22.87
N ASN A 500 -6.88 -39.08 -22.21
CA ASN A 500 -6.60 -38.14 -21.12
C ASN A 500 -6.12 -36.79 -21.67
N TYR A 501 -6.72 -35.72 -21.19
CA TYR A 501 -6.33 -34.32 -21.43
C TYR A 501 -5.88 -33.70 -20.12
N THR A 502 -4.72 -33.06 -20.11
CA THR A 502 -4.07 -32.51 -18.91
C THR A 502 -4.05 -30.99 -18.93
N GLY A 503 -4.61 -30.37 -17.88
CA GLY A 503 -4.62 -28.94 -17.68
C GLY A 503 -5.49 -28.15 -18.67
N GLU A 504 -5.51 -26.83 -18.48
CA GLU A 504 -6.39 -25.92 -19.24
C GLU A 504 -6.10 -25.92 -20.75
N SER A 505 -4.84 -26.01 -21.16
CA SER A 505 -4.42 -25.82 -22.55
C SER A 505 -4.98 -26.90 -23.47
N GLU A 506 -4.83 -28.18 -23.10
CA GLU A 506 -5.25 -29.31 -23.93
C GLU A 506 -6.78 -29.38 -24.04
N ILE A 507 -7.47 -29.11 -22.93
CA ILE A 507 -8.93 -29.05 -22.90
C ILE A 507 -9.47 -27.86 -23.71
N LYS A 508 -8.83 -26.69 -23.63
CA LYS A 508 -9.19 -25.52 -24.45
C LYS A 508 -9.07 -25.83 -25.94
N GLU A 509 -8.00 -26.50 -26.35
CA GLU A 509 -7.79 -26.92 -27.74
C GLU A 509 -8.87 -27.91 -28.21
N LEU A 510 -9.22 -28.90 -27.37
CA LEU A 510 -10.31 -29.83 -27.66
C LEU A 510 -11.64 -29.10 -27.88
N MET A 511 -12.00 -28.17 -26.99
CA MET A 511 -13.24 -27.40 -27.10
C MET A 511 -13.30 -26.51 -28.34
N ALA A 512 -12.14 -26.03 -28.82
CA ALA A 512 -12.05 -25.20 -30.02
C ALA A 512 -12.15 -26.03 -31.32
N LYS A 513 -11.58 -27.25 -31.35
CA LYS A 513 -11.47 -28.06 -32.57
C LYS A 513 -12.61 -29.07 -32.75
N SER A 514 -13.17 -29.61 -31.66
CA SER A 514 -14.20 -30.64 -31.75
C SER A 514 -15.53 -30.07 -32.24
N GLN A 515 -16.19 -30.81 -33.13
CA GLN A 515 -17.56 -30.53 -33.58
C GLN A 515 -18.57 -31.54 -33.05
N ASN A 516 -18.11 -32.55 -32.31
CA ASN A 516 -18.98 -33.58 -31.77
C ASN A 516 -19.57 -33.14 -30.43
N TYR A 517 -20.89 -32.98 -30.39
CA TYR A 517 -21.65 -32.57 -29.20
C TYR A 517 -21.36 -33.45 -27.97
N SER A 518 -21.31 -34.77 -28.12
CA SER A 518 -21.07 -35.66 -26.97
C SER A 518 -19.66 -35.50 -26.41
N VAL A 519 -18.67 -35.32 -27.29
CA VAL A 519 -17.27 -35.07 -26.89
C VAL A 519 -17.14 -33.73 -26.19
N LEU A 520 -17.80 -32.69 -26.71
CA LEU A 520 -17.83 -31.36 -26.09
C LEU A 520 -18.52 -31.40 -24.72
N LEU A 521 -19.59 -32.19 -24.58
CA LEU A 521 -20.34 -32.35 -23.35
C LEU A 521 -19.51 -33.08 -22.27
N GLU A 522 -18.87 -34.18 -22.65
CA GLU A 522 -17.99 -34.95 -21.78
C GLU A 522 -16.78 -34.11 -21.32
N ALA A 523 -16.14 -33.37 -22.24
CA ALA A 523 -15.06 -32.46 -21.91
C ALA A 523 -15.50 -31.34 -20.96
N TRP A 524 -16.65 -30.71 -21.24
CA TRP A 524 -17.20 -29.61 -20.44
C TRP A 524 -17.55 -30.04 -19.01
N THR A 525 -18.16 -31.23 -18.89
CA THR A 525 -18.59 -31.81 -17.62
C THR A 525 -17.38 -32.30 -16.83
N GLY A 526 -16.53 -33.11 -17.46
CA GLY A 526 -15.34 -33.67 -16.82
C GLY A 526 -14.37 -32.61 -16.31
N TRP A 527 -14.20 -31.49 -17.03
CA TRP A 527 -13.40 -30.38 -16.53
C TRP A 527 -13.97 -29.76 -15.26
N ARG A 528 -15.27 -29.48 -15.23
CA ARG A 528 -15.96 -28.90 -14.06
C ARG A 528 -15.95 -29.83 -12.87
N ASP A 529 -16.14 -31.12 -13.09
CA ASP A 529 -16.16 -32.11 -12.03
C ASP A 529 -14.75 -32.35 -11.46
N ALA A 530 -13.70 -32.26 -12.29
CA ALA A 530 -12.32 -32.39 -11.85
C ALA A 530 -11.83 -31.24 -10.97
N VAL A 531 -12.24 -29.99 -11.26
CA VAL A 531 -11.71 -28.79 -10.57
C VAL A 531 -12.71 -28.13 -9.63
N GLY A 532 -14.01 -28.31 -9.84
CA GLY A 532 -15.09 -27.61 -9.12
C GLY A 532 -15.24 -28.11 -7.68
N PRO A 533 -15.82 -29.30 -7.46
CA PRO A 533 -16.03 -29.86 -6.12
C PRO A 533 -14.82 -29.77 -5.17
N PRO A 534 -13.59 -30.16 -5.55
CA PRO A 534 -12.43 -30.08 -4.64
C PRO A 534 -12.01 -28.63 -4.30
N SER A 535 -12.43 -27.64 -5.07
CA SER A 535 -12.08 -26.23 -4.85
C SER A 535 -13.09 -25.47 -3.97
N LYS A 536 -14.31 -25.99 -3.77
CA LYS A 536 -15.42 -25.23 -3.15
C LYS A 536 -15.10 -24.75 -1.73
N GLU A 537 -14.62 -25.65 -0.87
CA GLU A 537 -14.27 -25.32 0.52
C GLU A 537 -13.04 -24.41 0.61
N LEU A 538 -12.00 -24.71 -0.18
CA LEU A 538 -10.78 -23.92 -0.23
C LEU A 538 -11.05 -22.48 -0.71
N PHE A 539 -11.87 -22.32 -1.74
CA PHE A 539 -12.29 -21.01 -2.24
C PHE A 539 -13.06 -20.23 -1.17
N SER A 540 -14.01 -20.88 -0.49
CA SER A 540 -14.78 -20.24 0.59
C SER A 540 -13.85 -19.76 1.71
N ARG A 541 -12.88 -20.59 2.10
CA ARG A 541 -11.88 -20.24 3.11
C ARG A 541 -10.97 -19.08 2.67
N MET A 542 -10.56 -19.07 1.40
CA MET A 542 -9.78 -17.97 0.82
C MET A 542 -10.54 -16.64 0.88
N ILE A 543 -11.83 -16.62 0.53
CA ILE A 543 -12.67 -15.42 0.59
C ILE A 543 -12.84 -14.94 2.03
N GLU A 544 -13.10 -15.85 2.96
CA GLU A 544 -13.22 -15.53 4.39
C GLU A 544 -11.96 -14.83 4.93
N ILE A 545 -10.77 -15.40 4.67
CA ILE A 545 -9.50 -14.83 5.16
C ILE A 545 -9.23 -13.46 4.53
N ASN A 546 -9.47 -13.31 3.22
CA ASN A 546 -9.31 -12.01 2.56
C ASN A 546 -10.25 -10.96 3.17
N ASN A 547 -11.52 -11.32 3.39
CA ASN A 547 -12.50 -10.42 4.01
C ASN A 547 -12.10 -10.01 5.43
N LEU A 548 -11.59 -10.94 6.26
CA LEU A 548 -11.07 -10.60 7.58
C LEU A 548 -9.93 -9.57 7.50
N GLY A 549 -9.02 -9.73 6.54
CA GLY A 549 -7.88 -8.85 6.43
C GLY A 549 -8.20 -7.47 5.86
N VAL A 550 -9.18 -7.34 4.98
CA VAL A 550 -9.63 -6.02 4.49
C VAL A 550 -10.50 -5.28 5.52
N GLN A 551 -11.25 -6.02 6.36
CA GLN A 551 -11.96 -5.46 7.51
C GLN A 551 -10.99 -4.87 8.53
N ALA A 552 -9.88 -5.54 8.81
CA ALA A 552 -8.78 -4.98 9.61
C ALA A 552 -8.12 -3.74 8.97
N ALA A 553 -8.28 -3.56 7.65
CA ALA A 553 -7.84 -2.36 6.93
C ALA A 553 -8.88 -1.22 6.91
N GLY A 554 -10.11 -1.45 7.40
CA GLY A 554 -11.19 -0.47 7.47
C GLY A 554 -12.15 -0.50 6.27
N PHE A 555 -12.12 -1.56 5.45
CA PHE A 555 -13.06 -1.77 4.34
C PHE A 555 -14.12 -2.82 4.71
N SER A 556 -15.28 -2.81 4.05
CA SER A 556 -16.37 -3.77 4.31
C SER A 556 -15.99 -5.20 3.94
N ASP A 557 -15.38 -5.35 2.76
CA ASP A 557 -15.09 -6.62 2.12
C ASP A 557 -14.09 -6.42 0.96
N THR A 558 -13.64 -7.54 0.40
CA THR A 558 -12.58 -7.57 -0.63
C THR A 558 -12.99 -6.83 -1.90
N SER A 559 -14.28 -6.86 -2.26
CA SER A 559 -14.79 -6.18 -3.46
C SER A 559 -14.61 -4.67 -3.35
N GLN A 560 -14.73 -4.09 -2.16
CA GLN A 560 -14.59 -2.64 -1.96
C GLN A 560 -13.18 -2.16 -2.32
N ILE A 561 -12.15 -2.90 -1.94
CA ILE A 561 -10.76 -2.56 -2.30
C ILE A 561 -10.56 -2.61 -3.81
N TRP A 562 -11.08 -3.65 -4.47
CA TRP A 562 -10.95 -3.80 -5.92
C TRP A 562 -11.66 -2.70 -6.68
N LYS A 563 -12.87 -2.32 -6.26
CA LYS A 563 -13.60 -1.20 -6.84
C LYS A 563 -12.86 0.13 -6.64
N ASN A 564 -12.26 0.33 -5.46
CA ASN A 564 -11.52 1.55 -5.13
C ASN A 564 -10.22 1.70 -5.95
N GLU A 565 -9.53 0.60 -6.28
CA GLU A 565 -8.32 0.60 -7.12
C GLU A 565 -8.56 1.28 -8.47
N LEU A 566 -9.73 1.06 -9.06
CA LEU A 566 -10.10 1.63 -10.36
C LEU A 566 -10.31 3.14 -10.31
N GLY A 567 -10.58 3.71 -9.13
CA GLY A 567 -10.84 5.16 -8.98
C GLY A 567 -12.09 5.64 -9.73
N ILE A 568 -13.04 4.75 -10.02
CA ILE A 568 -14.32 5.06 -10.69
C ILE A 568 -15.42 5.14 -9.62
N LYS A 569 -16.06 6.31 -9.54
CA LYS A 569 -17.21 6.51 -8.63
C LYS A 569 -18.43 5.77 -9.16
N ASN A 570 -19.21 5.15 -8.28
CA ASN A 570 -20.43 4.40 -8.63
C ASN A 570 -20.18 3.33 -9.71
N LEU A 571 -19.07 2.60 -9.60
CA LEU A 571 -18.62 1.65 -10.61
C LEU A 571 -19.72 0.68 -11.07
N GLU A 572 -20.50 0.12 -10.15
CA GLU A 572 -21.57 -0.84 -10.47
C GLU A 572 -22.59 -0.25 -11.45
N LYS A 573 -22.99 1.01 -11.27
CA LYS A 573 -23.89 1.70 -12.21
C LYS A 573 -23.17 1.96 -13.54
N VAL A 574 -21.92 2.43 -13.49
CA VAL A 574 -21.14 2.75 -14.70
C VAL A 574 -21.00 1.53 -15.60
N VAL A 575 -20.71 0.35 -15.04
CA VAL A 575 -20.55 -0.87 -15.85
C VAL A 575 -21.88 -1.36 -16.42
N ASP A 576 -22.99 -1.09 -15.74
CA ASP A 576 -24.34 -1.38 -16.24
C ASP A 576 -24.75 -0.45 -17.39
N ASP A 577 -24.52 0.85 -17.24
CA ASP A 577 -24.78 1.84 -18.30
C ASP A 577 -23.92 1.56 -19.55
N LEU A 578 -22.65 1.18 -19.34
CA LEU A 578 -21.74 0.76 -20.41
C LEU A 578 -22.23 -0.51 -21.11
N PHE A 579 -22.65 -1.53 -20.35
CA PHE A 579 -23.16 -2.77 -20.94
C PHE A 579 -24.45 -2.54 -21.71
N ALA A 580 -25.38 -1.73 -21.18
CA ALA A 580 -26.63 -1.37 -21.85
C ALA A 580 -26.39 -0.71 -23.22
N THR A 581 -25.32 0.08 -23.35
CA THR A 581 -24.93 0.68 -24.64
C THR A 581 -24.50 -0.37 -25.68
N ILE A 582 -23.87 -1.45 -25.23
CA ILE A 582 -23.30 -2.51 -26.09
C ILE A 582 -24.30 -3.64 -26.36
N GLN A 583 -25.27 -3.80 -25.47
CA GLN A 583 -26.24 -4.88 -25.47
C GLN A 583 -26.95 -5.08 -26.83
N PRO A 584 -27.36 -4.04 -27.58
CA PRO A 584 -27.99 -4.24 -28.90
C PRO A 584 -27.11 -5.02 -29.89
N LEU A 585 -25.80 -4.71 -29.94
CA LEU A 585 -24.86 -5.44 -30.78
C LEU A 585 -24.69 -6.89 -30.32
N TYR A 586 -24.58 -7.11 -29.01
CA TYR A 586 -24.47 -8.45 -28.44
C TYR A 586 -25.69 -9.31 -28.79
N ILE A 587 -26.90 -8.78 -28.64
CA ILE A 587 -28.14 -9.49 -28.92
C ILE A 587 -28.23 -9.89 -30.40
N GLN A 588 -27.86 -9.00 -31.33
CA GLN A 588 -27.83 -9.33 -32.76
C GLN A 588 -26.81 -10.43 -33.09
N LEU A 589 -25.62 -10.37 -32.49
CA LEU A 589 -24.60 -11.42 -32.66
C LEU A 589 -25.06 -12.75 -32.05
N TYR A 590 -25.64 -12.72 -30.85
CA TYR A 590 -26.20 -13.88 -30.16
C TYR A 590 -27.28 -14.56 -31.00
N ALA A 591 -28.25 -13.80 -31.53
CA ALA A 591 -29.32 -14.32 -32.38
C ALA A 591 -28.78 -14.98 -33.65
N PHE A 592 -27.78 -14.35 -34.29
CA PHE A 592 -27.12 -14.90 -35.47
C PHE A 592 -26.44 -16.24 -35.17
N VAL A 593 -25.62 -16.29 -34.12
CA VAL A 593 -24.89 -17.50 -33.71
C VAL A 593 -25.87 -18.61 -33.34
N ARG A 594 -26.91 -18.30 -32.56
CA ARG A 594 -27.94 -19.27 -32.18
C ARG A 594 -28.69 -19.82 -33.38
N GLY A 595 -29.20 -18.96 -34.26
CA GLY A 595 -29.95 -19.39 -35.44
C GLY A 595 -29.10 -20.23 -36.38
N ARG A 596 -27.83 -19.87 -36.58
CA ARG A 596 -26.88 -20.66 -37.38
C ARG A 596 -26.58 -22.01 -36.74
N LEU A 597 -26.28 -22.04 -35.45
CA LEU A 597 -26.02 -23.29 -34.72
C LEU A 597 -27.24 -24.21 -34.72
N ALA A 598 -28.45 -23.68 -34.52
CA ALA A 598 -29.69 -24.45 -34.61
C ALA A 598 -29.92 -25.01 -36.03
N ALA A 599 -29.62 -24.24 -37.07
CA ALA A 599 -29.80 -24.68 -38.46
C ALA A 599 -28.82 -25.81 -38.85
N ILE A 600 -27.62 -25.85 -38.28
CA ILE A 600 -26.63 -26.92 -38.54
C ILE A 600 -26.77 -28.11 -37.59
N ASP A 601 -27.41 -27.91 -36.44
CA ASP A 601 -27.56 -28.96 -35.43
C ASP A 601 -28.66 -29.95 -35.80
N LYS A 602 -28.25 -31.16 -36.18
CA LYS A 602 -29.16 -32.27 -36.50
C LYS A 602 -29.61 -33.05 -35.26
N THR A 603 -29.03 -32.78 -34.09
CA THR A 603 -29.30 -33.50 -32.84
C THR A 603 -30.44 -32.86 -32.03
N GLY A 604 -30.79 -31.61 -32.33
CA GLY A 604 -31.76 -30.82 -31.56
C GLY A 604 -31.23 -30.28 -30.23
N THR A 605 -29.90 -30.33 -30.00
CA THR A 605 -29.24 -29.79 -28.80
C THR A 605 -29.35 -28.26 -28.74
N VAL A 606 -29.31 -27.57 -29.88
CA VAL A 606 -29.48 -26.13 -30.01
C VAL A 606 -30.84 -25.84 -30.63
N HIS A 607 -31.71 -25.16 -29.89
CA HIS A 607 -33.03 -24.75 -30.37
C HIS A 607 -33.02 -23.26 -30.75
N PRO A 608 -33.67 -22.86 -31.86
CA PRO A 608 -33.71 -21.46 -32.30
C PRO A 608 -34.32 -20.52 -31.27
N ASP A 609 -35.24 -21.05 -30.44
CA ASP A 609 -35.98 -20.27 -29.44
C ASP A 609 -35.61 -20.54 -27.98
N ARG A 610 -34.46 -21.17 -27.71
CA ARG A 610 -33.98 -21.42 -26.34
C ARG A 610 -32.64 -20.73 -26.05
N PRO A 611 -32.21 -20.63 -24.78
CA PRO A 611 -30.85 -20.26 -24.42
C PRO A 611 -29.78 -21.17 -25.05
N LEU A 612 -28.58 -20.66 -25.28
CA LEU A 612 -27.46 -21.45 -25.84
C LEU A 612 -26.83 -22.37 -24.77
N PRO A 613 -26.64 -23.67 -25.04
CA PRO A 613 -25.85 -24.54 -24.16
C PRO A 613 -24.38 -24.13 -24.11
N ALA A 614 -23.79 -24.04 -22.91
CA ALA A 614 -22.44 -23.50 -22.73
C ALA A 614 -21.32 -24.27 -23.47
N HIS A 615 -21.48 -25.59 -23.68
CA HIS A 615 -20.46 -26.47 -24.26
C HIS A 615 -20.29 -26.35 -25.79
N VAL A 616 -21.22 -25.71 -26.51
CA VAL A 616 -21.22 -25.68 -28.00
C VAL A 616 -20.59 -24.42 -28.59
N LEU A 617 -19.97 -23.58 -27.75
CA LEU A 617 -19.54 -22.23 -28.11
C LEU A 617 -18.05 -22.09 -28.42
N GLY A 618 -17.39 -23.19 -28.78
CA GLY A 618 -15.97 -23.20 -29.22
C GLY A 618 -14.96 -22.93 -28.10
N ASN A 619 -15.40 -22.81 -26.85
CA ASN A 619 -14.56 -22.49 -25.71
C ASN A 619 -15.13 -23.07 -24.42
N MET A 620 -14.27 -23.53 -23.50
CA MET A 620 -14.65 -24.17 -22.23
C MET A 620 -15.62 -23.32 -21.36
N TRP A 621 -15.55 -21.99 -21.46
CA TRP A 621 -16.37 -21.05 -20.68
C TRP A 621 -17.27 -20.18 -21.54
N ALA A 622 -17.36 -20.45 -22.85
CA ALA A 622 -18.12 -19.66 -23.81
C ALA A 622 -17.73 -18.16 -23.88
N GLN A 623 -16.49 -17.81 -23.53
CA GLN A 623 -16.02 -16.41 -23.54
C GLN A 623 -15.41 -15.97 -24.89
N ASN A 624 -15.16 -16.91 -25.80
CA ASN A 624 -14.65 -16.67 -27.15
C ASN A 624 -15.37 -17.63 -28.11
N TRP A 625 -16.06 -17.10 -29.12
CA TRP A 625 -16.86 -17.87 -30.08
C TRP A 625 -16.21 -17.95 -31.47
N GLU A 626 -15.01 -17.39 -31.65
CA GLU A 626 -14.32 -17.37 -32.94
C GLU A 626 -14.11 -18.76 -33.56
N PRO A 627 -13.83 -19.83 -32.79
CA PRO A 627 -13.69 -21.18 -33.36
C PRO A 627 -14.94 -21.70 -34.08
N LEU A 628 -16.11 -21.08 -33.85
CA LEU A 628 -17.34 -21.41 -34.57
C LEU A 628 -17.40 -20.84 -35.98
N LEU A 629 -16.59 -19.84 -36.32
CA LEU A 629 -16.71 -19.08 -37.57
C LEU A 629 -16.78 -19.98 -38.83
N PRO A 630 -15.94 -21.02 -39.01
CA PRO A 630 -16.05 -21.92 -40.16
C PRO A 630 -17.40 -22.64 -40.26
N ARG A 631 -18.07 -22.89 -39.12
CA ARG A 631 -19.39 -23.53 -39.06
C ARG A 631 -20.52 -22.53 -39.31
N LEU A 632 -20.35 -21.29 -38.85
CA LEU A 632 -21.34 -20.23 -39.01
C LEU A 632 -21.38 -19.71 -40.46
N MET A 633 -20.24 -19.77 -41.16
CA MET A 633 -20.03 -19.26 -42.52
C MET A 633 -19.27 -20.27 -43.41
N PRO A 634 -19.83 -21.46 -43.70
CA PRO A 634 -19.10 -22.55 -44.38
C PRO A 634 -18.75 -22.26 -45.85
N ASN A 635 -19.48 -21.34 -46.50
CA ASN A 635 -19.27 -20.99 -47.91
C ASN A 635 -18.25 -19.86 -48.10
N VAL A 636 -17.59 -19.44 -47.03
CA VAL A 636 -16.61 -18.35 -47.06
C VAL A 636 -15.24 -18.92 -46.74
N THR A 637 -14.34 -18.87 -47.73
CA THR A 637 -12.91 -19.09 -47.50
C THR A 637 -12.31 -17.76 -47.03
N LEU A 638 -11.86 -17.72 -45.77
CA LEU A 638 -11.26 -16.51 -45.20
C LEU A 638 -9.75 -16.49 -45.42
N SER A 639 -9.23 -15.37 -45.88
CA SER A 639 -7.82 -15.01 -45.73
C SER A 639 -7.54 -14.65 -44.27
N GLY A 640 -7.33 -15.68 -43.45
CA GLY A 640 -7.16 -15.59 -42.00
C GLY A 640 -7.14 -16.98 -41.34
N GLY A 641 -6.61 -17.09 -40.13
CA GLY A 641 -6.49 -18.35 -39.40
C GLY A 641 -5.36 -19.19 -39.95
N GLU A 642 -5.69 -20.37 -40.49
CA GLU A 642 -4.71 -21.30 -41.04
C GLU A 642 -3.98 -20.73 -42.27
N GLU A 643 -4.66 -19.96 -43.12
CA GLU A 643 -4.01 -19.34 -44.28
C GLU A 643 -2.98 -18.28 -43.84
N ALA A 644 -3.36 -17.38 -42.92
CA ALA A 644 -2.44 -16.41 -42.33
C ALA A 644 -1.26 -17.12 -41.61
N THR A 645 -1.55 -18.22 -40.90
CA THR A 645 -0.54 -19.07 -40.26
C THR A 645 0.45 -19.66 -41.28
N GLN A 646 -0.02 -20.12 -42.43
CA GLN A 646 0.85 -20.61 -43.51
C GLN A 646 1.71 -19.49 -44.08
N VAL A 647 1.18 -18.29 -44.26
CA VAL A 647 1.98 -17.12 -44.72
C VAL A 647 3.06 -16.79 -43.69
N LEU A 648 2.72 -16.76 -42.39
CA LEU A 648 3.68 -16.53 -41.31
C LEU A 648 4.81 -17.58 -41.34
N ARG A 649 4.47 -18.87 -41.47
CA ARG A 649 5.46 -19.98 -41.54
C ARG A 649 6.34 -19.94 -42.79
N ARG A 650 5.83 -19.44 -43.92
CA ARG A 650 6.64 -19.25 -45.14
C ARG A 650 7.61 -18.08 -45.01
N ARG A 651 7.22 -17.03 -44.28
CA ARG A 651 7.98 -15.78 -44.19
C ARG A 651 8.98 -15.76 -43.03
N TYR A 652 8.69 -16.44 -41.92
CA TYR A 652 9.48 -16.42 -40.71
C TYR A 652 9.91 -17.83 -40.30
N SER A 653 11.19 -17.99 -39.98
CA SER A 653 11.79 -19.28 -39.63
C SER A 653 11.85 -19.55 -38.12
N SER A 654 11.57 -18.54 -37.29
CA SER A 654 11.53 -18.69 -35.83
C SER A 654 10.52 -17.75 -35.17
N PHE A 655 10.04 -18.12 -33.99
CA PHE A 655 9.16 -17.25 -33.20
C PHE A 655 9.87 -15.95 -32.79
N THR A 656 11.19 -15.98 -32.53
CA THR A 656 11.97 -14.78 -32.22
C THR A 656 11.88 -13.72 -33.33
N GLN A 657 11.83 -14.12 -34.61
CA GLN A 657 11.60 -13.17 -35.71
C GLN A 657 10.21 -12.53 -35.64
N LEU A 658 9.18 -13.23 -35.16
CA LEU A 658 7.88 -12.61 -34.91
C LEU A 658 7.95 -11.57 -33.78
N VAL A 659 8.77 -11.82 -32.75
CA VAL A 659 9.03 -10.82 -31.69
C VAL A 659 9.71 -9.58 -32.25
N GLU A 660 10.63 -9.74 -33.21
CA GLU A 660 11.25 -8.61 -33.93
C GLU A 660 10.22 -7.83 -34.76
N VAL A 661 9.30 -8.53 -35.44
CA VAL A 661 8.19 -7.89 -36.20
C VAL A 661 7.26 -7.13 -35.26
N ALA A 662 6.91 -7.71 -34.11
CA ALA A 662 6.10 -7.02 -33.11
C ALA A 662 6.84 -5.80 -32.53
N GLN A 663 8.17 -5.87 -32.39
CA GLN A 663 8.98 -4.71 -31.99
C GLN A 663 8.98 -3.62 -33.07
N ASP A 664 9.10 -3.99 -34.35
CA ASP A 664 9.07 -3.04 -35.48
C ASP A 664 7.79 -2.17 -35.46
N PHE A 665 6.65 -2.76 -35.08
CA PHE A 665 5.42 -2.02 -34.90
C PHE A 665 5.60 -0.84 -33.90
N PHE A 666 6.17 -1.10 -32.72
CA PHE A 666 6.41 -0.05 -31.72
C PHE A 666 7.51 0.93 -32.15
N LEU A 667 8.57 0.45 -32.81
CA LEU A 667 9.62 1.32 -33.37
C LEU A 667 9.04 2.31 -34.39
N SER A 668 8.09 1.87 -35.22
CA SER A 668 7.38 2.73 -36.19
C SER A 668 6.60 3.87 -35.52
N LEU A 669 6.18 3.68 -34.27
CA LEU A 669 5.50 4.68 -33.45
C LEU A 669 6.50 5.58 -32.69
N GLY A 670 7.80 5.35 -32.82
CA GLY A 670 8.85 6.12 -32.14
C GLY A 670 9.15 5.66 -30.71
N PHE A 671 8.76 4.43 -30.33
CA PHE A 671 9.24 3.82 -29.08
C PHE A 671 10.71 3.39 -29.20
N PRO A 672 11.44 3.29 -28.07
CA PRO A 672 12.79 2.74 -28.08
C PRO A 672 12.80 1.22 -28.38
N PRO A 673 13.92 0.66 -28.83
CA PRO A 673 14.08 -0.79 -28.92
C PRO A 673 14.02 -1.44 -27.54
N LEU A 674 13.60 -2.71 -27.48
CA LEU A 674 13.62 -3.47 -26.24
C LEU A 674 15.06 -3.66 -25.73
N PRO A 675 15.29 -3.67 -24.39
CA PRO A 675 16.61 -3.85 -23.80
C PRO A 675 17.33 -5.13 -24.24
N ARG A 676 18.67 -5.17 -24.21
CA ARG A 676 19.44 -6.36 -24.65
C ARG A 676 19.17 -7.61 -23.81
N ASN A 677 18.99 -7.42 -22.51
CA ASN A 677 18.65 -8.46 -21.54
C ASN A 677 17.24 -9.05 -21.75
N PHE A 678 16.31 -8.32 -22.38
CA PHE A 678 15.01 -8.88 -22.77
C PHE A 678 15.21 -10.11 -23.66
N TRP A 679 16.04 -10.01 -24.69
CA TRP A 679 16.28 -11.08 -25.66
C TRP A 679 16.99 -12.29 -25.06
N SER A 680 17.89 -12.09 -24.10
CA SER A 680 18.66 -13.18 -23.50
C SER A 680 17.99 -13.84 -22.28
N ARG A 681 17.01 -13.18 -21.66
CA ARG A 681 16.36 -13.67 -20.43
C ARG A 681 14.89 -14.05 -20.60
N SER A 682 14.26 -13.69 -21.71
CA SER A 682 12.89 -14.08 -22.03
C SER A 682 12.81 -15.54 -22.48
N GLN A 683 11.63 -16.14 -22.31
CA GLN A 683 11.33 -17.47 -22.83
C GLN A 683 10.29 -17.32 -23.94
N PHE A 684 10.72 -17.41 -25.19
CA PHE A 684 9.85 -17.23 -26.35
C PHE A 684 9.14 -18.51 -26.78
N VAL A 685 9.79 -19.65 -26.60
CA VAL A 685 9.34 -20.97 -27.03
C VAL A 685 9.42 -21.98 -25.88
N ARG A 686 8.70 -23.09 -26.01
CA ARG A 686 8.77 -24.18 -25.03
C ARG A 686 10.20 -24.75 -24.97
N PRO A 687 10.82 -24.85 -23.77
CA PRO A 687 12.12 -25.49 -23.63
C PRO A 687 12.09 -26.96 -24.03
N SER A 688 13.12 -27.42 -24.73
CA SER A 688 13.30 -28.84 -25.12
C SER A 688 14.00 -29.69 -24.06
N ASP A 689 14.38 -29.10 -22.93
CA ASP A 689 15.16 -29.71 -21.84
C ASP A 689 14.31 -30.46 -20.78
N GLY A 690 13.04 -30.72 -21.08
CA GLY A 690 12.12 -31.44 -20.19
C GLY A 690 11.44 -30.58 -19.12
N ARG A 691 11.79 -29.29 -19.01
CA ARG A 691 11.06 -28.35 -18.13
C ARG A 691 9.62 -28.16 -18.60
N LYS A 692 8.71 -27.99 -17.63
CA LYS A 692 7.27 -27.74 -17.87
C LYS A 692 6.93 -26.30 -17.46
N PRO A 693 7.16 -25.30 -18.33
CA PRO A 693 6.80 -23.93 -18.01
C PRO A 693 5.29 -23.73 -18.06
N VAL A 694 4.82 -22.68 -17.40
CA VAL A 694 3.49 -22.13 -17.65
C VAL A 694 3.52 -21.47 -19.04
N CYS A 695 2.68 -21.96 -19.94
CA CYS A 695 2.66 -21.53 -21.35
C CYS A 695 1.66 -20.41 -21.65
N HIS A 696 0.96 -19.89 -20.63
CA HIS A 696 0.13 -18.70 -20.80
C HIS A 696 1.03 -17.49 -21.09
N GLY A 697 0.77 -16.79 -22.20
CA GLY A 697 1.50 -15.59 -22.54
C GLY A 697 1.47 -14.59 -21.39
N SER A 698 2.64 -14.08 -21.01
CA SER A 698 2.75 -13.10 -19.94
C SER A 698 4.02 -12.25 -20.05
N ALA A 699 3.86 -10.96 -19.77
CA ALA A 699 4.94 -10.00 -19.60
C ALA A 699 5.20 -9.77 -18.11
N THR A 700 6.48 -9.69 -17.71
CA THR A 700 6.89 -9.47 -16.31
C THR A 700 7.84 -8.29 -16.18
N ASP A 701 7.51 -7.36 -15.29
CA ASP A 701 8.42 -6.33 -14.78
C ASP A 701 9.23 -6.88 -13.60
N PHE A 702 10.56 -6.82 -13.69
CA PHE A 702 11.45 -7.20 -12.59
C PHE A 702 11.77 -6.02 -11.68
N TYR A 703 11.13 -4.87 -11.87
CA TYR A 703 11.34 -3.65 -11.09
C TYR A 703 12.79 -3.16 -11.12
N SER A 704 13.53 -3.52 -12.17
CA SER A 704 14.75 -2.85 -12.62
C SER A 704 14.41 -1.90 -13.76
N ARG A 705 15.22 -0.88 -14.01
CA ARG A 705 14.95 0.09 -15.09
C ARG A 705 14.90 -0.53 -16.49
N ASP A 706 15.53 -1.69 -16.67
CA ASP A 706 15.78 -2.30 -17.97
C ASP A 706 15.50 -3.82 -18.00
N ASP A 707 15.00 -4.44 -16.93
CA ASP A 707 14.73 -5.89 -16.89
C ASP A 707 13.22 -6.14 -16.98
N VAL A 708 12.75 -6.28 -18.23
CA VAL A 708 11.42 -6.76 -18.58
C VAL A 708 11.57 -8.05 -19.37
N ARG A 709 10.64 -8.99 -19.22
CA ARG A 709 10.73 -10.30 -19.88
C ARG A 709 9.38 -10.77 -20.38
N LEU A 710 9.41 -11.48 -21.50
CA LEU A 710 8.28 -12.18 -22.09
C LEU A 710 8.38 -13.69 -21.76
N MET A 711 7.28 -14.28 -21.30
CA MET A 711 7.13 -15.71 -21.15
C MET A 711 6.00 -16.21 -22.05
N MET A 712 6.36 -17.00 -23.04
CA MET A 712 5.45 -17.66 -23.97
C MET A 712 5.98 -19.05 -24.33
N CYS A 713 5.09 -19.92 -24.79
CA CYS A 713 5.44 -21.13 -25.52
C CYS A 713 5.03 -20.95 -26.99
N GLY A 714 5.52 -19.87 -27.61
CA GLY A 714 5.01 -19.38 -28.87
C GLY A 714 5.29 -20.30 -30.05
N GLU A 715 4.29 -20.43 -30.90
CA GLU A 715 4.33 -21.09 -32.20
C GLU A 715 4.11 -20.07 -33.32
N ILE A 716 4.61 -20.38 -34.53
CA ILE A 716 4.38 -19.52 -35.70
C ILE A 716 2.95 -19.77 -36.21
N ASN A 717 1.98 -19.03 -35.65
CA ASN A 717 0.57 -19.00 -36.02
C ASN A 717 -0.06 -17.62 -35.74
N GLU A 718 -1.28 -17.36 -36.23
CA GLU A 718 -1.94 -16.07 -36.06
C GLU A 718 -2.35 -15.77 -34.60
N ASP A 719 -2.74 -16.78 -33.82
CA ASP A 719 -3.20 -16.62 -32.43
C ASP A 719 -2.07 -16.19 -31.49
N ASP A 720 -0.89 -16.78 -31.64
CA ASP A 720 0.30 -16.39 -30.88
C ASP A 720 0.88 -15.07 -31.39
N PHE A 721 0.71 -14.74 -32.67
CA PHE A 721 1.04 -13.41 -33.19
C PHE A 721 0.14 -12.32 -32.58
N TYR A 722 -1.15 -12.61 -32.43
CA TYR A 722 -2.11 -11.77 -31.71
C TYR A 722 -1.70 -11.58 -30.24
N THR A 723 -1.44 -12.69 -29.54
CA THR A 723 -1.06 -12.70 -28.12
C THR A 723 0.26 -11.98 -27.89
N LEU A 724 1.23 -12.14 -28.81
CA LEU A 724 2.50 -11.44 -28.75
C LEU A 724 2.33 -9.91 -28.74
N HIS A 725 1.43 -9.36 -29.56
CA HIS A 725 1.17 -7.91 -29.57
C HIS A 725 0.53 -7.42 -28.26
N HIS A 726 -0.35 -8.22 -27.65
CA HIS A 726 -0.89 -7.96 -26.33
C HIS A 726 0.23 -7.80 -25.29
N GLU A 727 1.10 -8.81 -25.20
CA GLU A 727 2.20 -8.82 -24.22
C GLU A 727 3.24 -7.74 -24.47
N MET A 728 3.49 -7.41 -25.74
CA MET A 728 4.36 -6.29 -26.10
C MET A 728 3.82 -4.95 -25.59
N GLY A 729 2.50 -4.76 -25.58
CA GLY A 729 1.86 -3.60 -24.93
C GLY A 729 2.23 -3.48 -23.45
N HIS A 730 2.21 -4.59 -22.70
CA HIS A 730 2.62 -4.60 -21.30
C HIS A 730 4.10 -4.26 -21.12
N LEU A 731 5.00 -4.84 -21.93
CA LEU A 731 6.44 -4.57 -21.88
C LEU A 731 6.74 -3.08 -22.08
N TYR A 732 6.13 -2.46 -23.09
CA TYR A 732 6.31 -1.04 -23.36
C TYR A 732 5.67 -0.15 -22.29
N TYR A 733 4.61 -0.59 -21.64
CA TYR A 733 4.05 0.10 -20.48
C TYR A 733 5.04 0.06 -19.29
N PHE A 734 5.59 -1.11 -18.96
CA PHE A 734 6.61 -1.29 -17.92
C PHE A 734 7.81 -0.36 -18.13
N LEU A 735 8.35 -0.36 -19.34
CA LEU A 735 9.50 0.48 -19.70
C LEU A 735 9.16 1.98 -19.59
N SER A 736 7.97 2.40 -20.02
CA SER A 736 7.57 3.81 -20.05
C SER A 736 7.50 4.42 -18.64
N TYR A 737 6.99 3.70 -17.64
CA TYR A 737 6.91 4.21 -16.26
C TYR A 737 8.06 3.74 -15.35
N SER A 738 9.07 3.05 -15.87
CA SER A 738 10.21 2.53 -15.08
C SER A 738 10.96 3.61 -14.27
N HIS A 739 10.89 4.87 -14.69
CA HIS A 739 11.48 6.02 -13.99
C HIS A 739 10.67 6.46 -12.76
N GLN A 740 9.40 6.07 -12.65
CA GLN A 740 8.52 6.42 -11.54
C GLN A 740 8.96 5.71 -10.24
N PRO A 741 8.66 6.29 -9.07
CA PRO A 741 8.77 5.59 -7.79
C PRO A 741 7.95 4.29 -7.79
N PHE A 742 8.41 3.25 -7.07
CA PHE A 742 7.75 1.94 -7.02
C PHE A 742 6.23 2.01 -6.83
N LEU A 743 5.75 2.83 -5.89
CA LEU A 743 4.32 2.98 -5.60
C LEU A 743 3.49 3.49 -6.80
N PHE A 744 4.15 4.04 -7.83
CA PHE A 744 3.56 4.51 -9.08
C PHE A 744 3.88 3.63 -10.31
N ARG A 745 4.66 2.55 -10.17
CA ARG A 745 4.98 1.61 -11.26
C ARG A 745 3.86 0.60 -11.47
N SER A 746 2.75 1.08 -11.99
CA SER A 746 1.57 0.30 -12.39
C SER A 746 0.79 1.12 -13.42
N GLY A 747 -0.11 0.48 -14.16
CA GLY A 747 -1.06 1.22 -14.99
C GLY A 747 -1.92 2.19 -14.17
N ALA A 748 -2.49 3.21 -14.82
CA ALA A 748 -3.31 4.22 -14.13
C ALA A 748 -4.43 3.58 -13.28
N SER A 749 -4.96 2.46 -13.76
CA SER A 749 -5.66 1.41 -13.02
C SER A 749 -5.37 0.05 -13.66
N SER A 750 -5.78 -1.04 -13.01
CA SER A 750 -5.69 -2.39 -13.59
C SER A 750 -6.38 -2.49 -14.95
N ALA A 751 -7.55 -1.88 -15.12
CA ALA A 751 -8.27 -1.84 -16.41
C ALA A 751 -7.48 -1.11 -17.51
N PHE A 752 -6.80 -0.02 -17.19
CA PHE A 752 -5.94 0.67 -18.15
C PHE A 752 -4.76 -0.19 -18.58
N HIS A 753 -4.17 -0.96 -17.67
CA HIS A 753 -3.03 -1.82 -17.99
C HIS A 753 -3.40 -2.88 -19.03
N GLU A 754 -4.53 -3.56 -18.85
CA GLU A 754 -5.08 -4.52 -19.81
C GLU A 754 -5.49 -3.85 -21.13
N ALA A 755 -6.08 -2.64 -21.07
CA ALA A 755 -6.56 -1.94 -22.25
C ALA A 755 -5.45 -1.60 -23.24
N ILE A 756 -4.23 -1.35 -22.77
CA ILE A 756 -3.10 -0.99 -23.64
C ILE A 756 -2.66 -2.17 -24.51
N GLY A 757 -2.52 -3.36 -23.92
CA GLY A 757 -2.20 -4.57 -24.68
C GLY A 757 -3.18 -4.76 -25.83
N ASP A 758 -4.48 -4.70 -25.54
CA ASP A 758 -5.51 -4.91 -26.56
C ASP A 758 -5.71 -3.73 -27.53
N SER A 759 -5.44 -2.49 -27.12
CA SER A 759 -5.50 -1.32 -28.04
C SER A 759 -4.50 -1.48 -29.19
N ILE A 760 -3.30 -1.99 -28.87
CA ILE A 760 -2.26 -2.25 -29.87
C ILE A 760 -2.70 -3.35 -30.82
N ILE A 761 -3.45 -4.34 -30.32
CA ILE A 761 -3.96 -5.41 -31.18
C ILE A 761 -4.93 -4.90 -32.24
N TYR A 762 -5.83 -3.96 -31.92
CA TYR A 762 -6.71 -3.35 -32.94
C TYR A 762 -5.90 -2.70 -34.08
N ALA A 763 -4.75 -2.13 -33.77
CA ALA A 763 -3.85 -1.56 -34.77
C ALA A 763 -3.08 -2.63 -35.55
N ALA A 764 -2.40 -3.53 -34.85
CA ALA A 764 -1.52 -4.55 -35.41
C ALA A 764 -2.29 -5.62 -36.22
N MET A 765 -3.56 -5.85 -35.88
CA MET A 765 -4.42 -6.79 -36.57
C MET A 765 -5.42 -6.11 -37.52
N SER A 766 -5.27 -4.79 -37.76
CA SER A 766 -6.09 -4.07 -38.74
C SER A 766 -5.93 -4.68 -40.14
N ALA A 767 -7.00 -4.63 -40.94
CA ALA A 767 -6.98 -5.18 -42.30
C ALA A 767 -5.89 -4.53 -43.17
N GLN A 768 -5.67 -3.22 -43.00
CA GLN A 768 -4.63 -2.49 -43.72
C GLN A 768 -3.22 -2.93 -43.30
N HIS A 769 -2.97 -3.11 -42.00
CA HIS A 769 -1.69 -3.59 -41.51
C HIS A 769 -1.38 -5.01 -42.01
N ARG A 770 -2.35 -5.92 -41.90
CA ARG A 770 -2.21 -7.30 -42.40
C ARG A 770 -1.97 -7.36 -43.92
N ARG A 771 -2.61 -6.49 -44.71
CA ARG A 771 -2.29 -6.34 -46.15
C ARG A 771 -0.85 -5.93 -46.38
N ARG A 772 -0.34 -4.98 -45.60
CA ARG A 772 1.06 -4.53 -45.70
C ARG A 772 2.05 -5.63 -45.35
N LEU A 773 1.73 -6.44 -44.34
CA LEU A 773 2.50 -7.63 -43.99
C LEU A 773 2.29 -8.80 -44.96
N GLY A 774 1.37 -8.68 -45.92
CA GLY A 774 1.07 -9.71 -46.92
C GLY A 774 0.26 -10.89 -46.38
N PHE A 775 -0.41 -10.74 -45.23
CA PHE A 775 -1.21 -11.80 -44.58
C PHE A 775 -2.69 -11.81 -44.99
N LEU A 776 -3.15 -10.76 -45.68
CA LEU A 776 -4.52 -10.64 -46.15
C LEU A 776 -4.52 -10.47 -47.67
N HIS A 777 -4.87 -11.53 -48.40
CA HIS A 777 -5.11 -11.48 -49.85
C HIS A 777 -6.62 -11.38 -50.13
N SER A 778 -7.01 -10.57 -51.10
CA SER A 778 -8.33 -10.68 -51.73
C SER A 778 -8.22 -11.76 -52.80
N ASP A 779 -8.84 -12.91 -52.58
CA ASP A 779 -9.05 -13.84 -53.68
C ASP A 779 -9.97 -13.15 -54.70
N ASN A 780 -9.70 -13.27 -56.00
CA ASN A 780 -10.42 -12.53 -57.06
C ASN A 780 -11.94 -12.83 -57.14
N ASN A 781 -12.45 -13.73 -56.30
CA ASN A 781 -13.82 -14.26 -56.31
C ASN A 781 -14.71 -13.79 -55.14
N VAL A 782 -14.21 -13.00 -54.17
CA VAL A 782 -15.01 -12.48 -53.04
C VAL A 782 -15.04 -10.95 -53.07
N ASP A 783 -16.22 -10.35 -52.95
CA ASP A 783 -16.36 -8.90 -52.87
C ASP A 783 -15.61 -8.36 -51.63
N GLN A 784 -14.84 -7.29 -51.83
CA GLN A 784 -14.06 -6.62 -50.80
C GLN A 784 -14.94 -6.18 -49.61
N LYS A 785 -16.21 -5.86 -49.86
CA LYS A 785 -17.19 -5.49 -48.82
C LYS A 785 -17.57 -6.68 -47.94
N ASP A 786 -17.74 -7.87 -48.53
CA ASP A 786 -18.06 -9.08 -47.78
C ASP A 786 -16.87 -9.49 -46.90
N LEU A 787 -15.65 -9.42 -47.42
CA LEU A 787 -14.42 -9.68 -46.66
C LEU A 787 -14.27 -8.75 -45.44
N GLU A 788 -14.68 -7.49 -45.54
CA GLU A 788 -14.65 -6.55 -44.42
C GLU A 788 -15.64 -6.96 -43.31
N ILE A 789 -16.88 -7.31 -43.69
CA ILE A 789 -17.90 -7.79 -42.74
C ILE A 789 -17.46 -9.08 -42.06
N ILE A 790 -16.88 -10.03 -42.79
CA ILE A 790 -16.47 -11.29 -42.18
C ILE A 790 -15.28 -11.09 -41.22
N ASN A 791 -14.35 -10.19 -41.56
CA ASN A 791 -13.27 -9.80 -40.64
C ASN A 791 -13.80 -9.15 -39.36
N LEU A 792 -14.81 -8.28 -39.47
CA LEU A 792 -15.50 -7.71 -38.32
C LEU A 792 -16.21 -8.79 -37.50
N LEU A 793 -16.91 -9.73 -38.15
CA LEU A 793 -17.58 -10.85 -37.49
C LEU A 793 -16.58 -11.71 -36.72
N ARG A 794 -15.44 -12.07 -37.33
CA ARG A 794 -14.36 -12.83 -36.68
C ARG A 794 -13.87 -12.13 -35.42
N GLN A 795 -13.58 -10.84 -35.50
CA GLN A 795 -13.17 -10.06 -34.33
C GLN A 795 -14.29 -9.96 -33.29
N ALA A 796 -15.54 -9.77 -33.71
CA ALA A 796 -16.68 -9.68 -32.81
C ALA A 796 -16.91 -10.98 -32.03
N LEU A 797 -16.75 -12.15 -32.66
CA LEU A 797 -16.85 -13.44 -32.00
C LEU A 797 -15.80 -13.64 -30.89
N VAL A 798 -14.66 -12.93 -30.95
CA VAL A 798 -13.67 -12.87 -29.84
C VAL A 798 -14.04 -11.81 -28.81
N LYS A 799 -14.32 -10.57 -29.25
CA LYS A 799 -14.36 -9.37 -28.37
C LYS A 799 -15.72 -9.01 -27.81
N ILE A 800 -16.81 -9.48 -28.39
CA ILE A 800 -18.17 -9.15 -27.93
C ILE A 800 -18.66 -10.13 -26.86
N PRO A 801 -18.49 -11.47 -26.96
CA PRO A 801 -18.90 -12.42 -25.91
C PRO A 801 -18.18 -12.27 -24.57
N ILE A 802 -16.92 -11.82 -24.58
CA ILE A 802 -16.14 -11.62 -23.35
C ILE A 802 -16.72 -10.53 -22.44
N LEU A 803 -17.44 -9.55 -22.99
CA LEU A 803 -18.04 -8.44 -22.22
C LEU A 803 -19.11 -8.95 -21.21
N PRO A 804 -20.22 -9.58 -21.63
CA PRO A 804 -21.20 -10.11 -20.70
C PRO A 804 -20.64 -11.28 -19.87
N TYR A 805 -19.69 -12.05 -20.40
CA TYR A 805 -18.97 -13.06 -19.62
C TYR A 805 -18.22 -12.44 -18.43
N SER A 806 -17.46 -11.37 -18.67
CA SER A 806 -16.64 -10.70 -17.66
C SER A 806 -17.50 -10.00 -16.62
N LEU A 807 -18.56 -9.32 -17.06
CA LEU A 807 -19.48 -8.61 -16.19
C LEU A 807 -20.25 -9.57 -15.27
N SER A 808 -20.82 -10.65 -15.82
CA SER A 808 -21.52 -11.66 -15.02
C SER A 808 -20.61 -12.32 -13.97
N LEU A 809 -19.37 -12.64 -14.36
CA LEU A 809 -18.39 -13.24 -13.46
C LEU A 809 -18.04 -12.29 -12.31
N GLU A 810 -17.71 -11.02 -12.58
CA GLU A 810 -17.31 -10.14 -11.50
C GLU A 810 -18.48 -9.74 -10.60
N LYS A 811 -19.68 -9.52 -11.15
CA LYS A 811 -20.87 -9.28 -10.32
C LYS A 811 -21.13 -10.42 -9.35
N TRP A 812 -20.94 -11.67 -9.78
CA TRP A 812 -21.01 -12.84 -8.90
C TRP A 812 -19.98 -12.75 -7.77
N ARG A 813 -18.72 -12.43 -8.09
CA ARG A 813 -17.65 -12.31 -7.09
C ARG A 813 -17.87 -11.19 -6.10
N TRP A 814 -18.32 -10.02 -6.56
CA TRP A 814 -18.65 -8.90 -5.67
C TRP A 814 -19.73 -9.30 -4.68
N ALA A 815 -20.78 -9.98 -5.13
CA ALA A 815 -21.85 -10.45 -4.26
C ALA A 815 -21.39 -11.55 -3.29
N VAL A 816 -20.51 -12.47 -3.73
CA VAL A 816 -19.87 -13.47 -2.84
C VAL A 816 -19.00 -12.81 -1.78
N MET A 817 -18.13 -11.87 -2.17
CA MET A 817 -17.26 -11.16 -1.24
C MET A 817 -18.04 -10.29 -0.26
N ALA A 818 -19.12 -9.67 -0.69
CA ALA A 818 -20.02 -8.92 0.17
C ALA A 818 -20.91 -9.81 1.07
N GLY A 819 -20.84 -11.14 0.93
CA GLY A 819 -21.65 -12.11 1.69
C GLY A 819 -23.12 -12.16 1.29
N GLN A 820 -23.49 -11.57 0.14
CA GLN A 820 -24.84 -11.58 -0.41
C GLN A 820 -25.18 -12.95 -1.02
N ILE A 821 -24.18 -13.63 -1.60
CA ILE A 821 -24.30 -15.01 -2.07
C ILE A 821 -23.51 -15.89 -1.10
N LYS A 822 -24.19 -16.86 -0.49
CA LYS A 822 -23.59 -17.81 0.45
C LYS A 822 -23.06 -19.07 -0.25
N PRO A 823 -22.17 -19.86 0.39
CA PRO A 823 -21.58 -21.05 -0.21
C PRO A 823 -22.57 -22.12 -0.72
N ASP A 824 -23.74 -22.19 -0.10
CA ASP A 824 -24.87 -23.06 -0.46
C ASP A 824 -25.71 -22.52 -1.63
N GLN A 825 -25.32 -21.40 -2.22
CA GLN A 825 -25.99 -20.76 -3.36
C GLN A 825 -25.01 -20.37 -4.48
N TYR A 826 -23.73 -20.78 -4.35
CA TYR A 826 -22.67 -20.36 -5.25
C TYR A 826 -22.95 -20.76 -6.71
N ASN A 827 -23.34 -22.00 -6.92
CA ASN A 827 -23.46 -22.56 -8.27
C ASN A 827 -24.76 -22.07 -8.95
N GLN A 828 -25.85 -22.03 -8.19
CA GLN A 828 -27.14 -21.51 -8.64
C GLN A 828 -27.02 -20.04 -9.06
N ALA A 829 -26.45 -19.19 -8.19
CA ALA A 829 -26.28 -17.78 -8.50
C ALA A 829 -25.34 -17.54 -9.68
N TRP A 830 -24.31 -18.38 -9.84
CA TRP A 830 -23.42 -18.32 -11.00
C TRP A 830 -24.19 -18.52 -12.30
N TRP A 831 -24.98 -19.59 -12.41
CA TRP A 831 -25.75 -19.89 -13.61
C TRP A 831 -26.88 -18.90 -13.86
N ASN A 832 -27.53 -18.38 -12.82
CA ASN A 832 -28.49 -17.28 -12.96
C ASN A 832 -27.84 -16.03 -13.61
N MET A 833 -26.60 -15.69 -13.22
CA MET A 833 -25.89 -14.58 -13.85
C MET A 833 -25.44 -14.89 -15.29
N LYS A 834 -25.04 -16.14 -15.57
CA LYS A 834 -24.71 -16.56 -16.94
C LYS A 834 -25.92 -16.46 -17.86
N LEU A 835 -27.09 -16.90 -17.41
CA LEU A 835 -28.34 -16.78 -18.13
C LEU A 835 -28.71 -15.31 -18.36
N LYS A 836 -28.74 -14.50 -17.29
CA LYS A 836 -29.18 -13.10 -17.35
C LYS A 836 -28.36 -12.24 -18.32
N TYR A 837 -27.04 -12.34 -18.29
CA TYR A 837 -26.16 -11.46 -19.06
C TYR A 837 -25.76 -12.04 -20.42
N GLN A 838 -25.71 -13.37 -20.58
CA GLN A 838 -25.24 -14.00 -21.82
C GLN A 838 -26.29 -14.84 -22.54
N GLY A 839 -27.44 -15.14 -21.93
CA GLY A 839 -28.40 -16.08 -22.50
C GLY A 839 -27.85 -17.51 -22.59
N ILE A 840 -26.90 -17.88 -21.70
CA ILE A 840 -26.23 -19.18 -21.72
C ILE A 840 -26.65 -20.03 -20.51
N VAL A 841 -26.90 -21.31 -20.76
CA VAL A 841 -27.29 -22.32 -19.76
C VAL A 841 -26.27 -23.45 -19.65
N PRO A 842 -26.18 -24.14 -18.50
CA PRO A 842 -25.41 -25.37 -18.43
C PRO A 842 -26.08 -26.43 -19.31
N PRO A 843 -25.31 -27.29 -19.99
CA PRO A 843 -25.88 -28.30 -20.88
C PRO A 843 -26.50 -29.51 -20.15
N ILE A 844 -26.25 -29.62 -18.85
CA ILE A 844 -26.86 -30.61 -17.95
C ILE A 844 -27.29 -29.90 -16.67
N PRO A 845 -28.28 -30.44 -15.93
CA PRO A 845 -28.62 -29.93 -14.62
C PRO A 845 -27.40 -29.90 -13.70
N ARG A 846 -27.23 -28.79 -12.96
CA ARG A 846 -26.17 -28.60 -11.96
C ARG A 846 -26.78 -28.37 -10.60
N SER A 847 -26.04 -28.70 -9.56
CA SER A 847 -26.44 -28.63 -8.17
C SER A 847 -25.42 -27.84 -7.34
N GLU A 848 -25.70 -27.68 -6.05
CA GLU A 848 -24.75 -27.09 -5.11
C GLU A 848 -23.67 -28.07 -4.62
N LYS A 849 -23.69 -29.34 -5.06
CA LYS A 849 -22.52 -30.22 -4.92
C LYS A 849 -21.43 -29.84 -5.92
N ASP A 850 -21.82 -29.19 -7.01
CA ASP A 850 -20.91 -28.66 -8.02
C ASP A 850 -20.36 -27.30 -7.57
N PHE A 851 -19.28 -26.89 -8.22
CA PHE A 851 -18.73 -25.54 -8.09
C PHE A 851 -18.12 -25.10 -9.40
N ASP A 852 -18.99 -24.86 -10.38
CA ASP A 852 -18.61 -24.50 -11.74
C ASP A 852 -17.80 -23.20 -11.85
N PRO A 853 -17.92 -22.18 -10.96
CA PRO A 853 -17.02 -21.03 -10.97
C PRO A 853 -15.53 -21.38 -10.91
N ALA A 854 -15.16 -22.40 -10.13
CA ALA A 854 -13.77 -22.86 -10.01
C ALA A 854 -13.16 -23.38 -11.33
N SER A 855 -14.00 -23.70 -12.32
CA SER A 855 -13.54 -24.08 -13.66
C SER A 855 -12.81 -22.98 -14.40
N LYS A 856 -12.83 -21.73 -13.92
CA LYS A 856 -12.10 -20.60 -14.49
C LYS A 856 -10.89 -20.22 -13.63
N TYR A 857 -9.71 -20.17 -14.25
CA TYR A 857 -8.44 -19.82 -13.62
C TYR A 857 -8.52 -18.60 -12.69
N HIS A 858 -9.17 -17.51 -13.14
CA HIS A 858 -9.19 -16.24 -12.41
C HIS A 858 -10.02 -16.27 -11.12
N ILE A 859 -10.94 -17.24 -10.98
CA ILE A 859 -11.64 -17.50 -9.72
C ILE A 859 -10.66 -18.14 -8.72
N ILE A 860 -9.89 -19.12 -9.18
CA ILE A 860 -8.92 -19.88 -8.39
C ILE A 860 -7.71 -19.02 -7.98
N SER A 861 -7.18 -18.22 -8.90
CA SER A 861 -6.08 -17.29 -8.65
C SER A 861 -6.49 -16.01 -7.92
N ASN A 862 -7.78 -15.87 -7.60
CA ASN A 862 -8.39 -14.69 -7.01
C ASN A 862 -8.07 -13.36 -7.71
N THR A 863 -7.95 -13.36 -9.04
CA THR A 863 -7.57 -12.17 -9.83
C THR A 863 -8.82 -11.37 -10.24
N PRO A 864 -8.97 -10.07 -9.88
CA PRO A 864 -10.12 -9.25 -10.25
C PRO A 864 -10.40 -9.27 -11.75
N TYR A 865 -11.64 -9.51 -12.17
CA TYR A 865 -11.99 -9.74 -13.58
C TYR A 865 -12.68 -8.56 -14.25
N ILE A 866 -13.18 -7.57 -13.48
CA ILE A 866 -13.79 -6.36 -14.06
C ILE A 866 -12.84 -5.58 -14.97
N ARG A 867 -11.53 -5.75 -14.77
CA ARG A 867 -10.48 -5.20 -15.63
C ARG A 867 -10.67 -5.57 -17.09
N TYR A 868 -11.13 -6.79 -17.40
CA TYR A 868 -11.34 -7.24 -18.78
C TYR A 868 -12.58 -6.63 -19.42
N PHE A 869 -13.65 -6.42 -18.64
CA PHE A 869 -14.85 -5.70 -19.10
C PHE A 869 -14.52 -4.25 -19.46
N LEU A 870 -13.89 -3.53 -18.53
CA LEU A 870 -13.51 -2.14 -18.74
C LEU A 870 -12.44 -2.01 -19.83
N SER A 871 -11.46 -2.92 -19.86
CA SER A 871 -10.44 -3.00 -20.91
C SER A 871 -11.06 -3.16 -22.29
N SER A 872 -12.04 -4.06 -22.44
CA SER A 872 -12.70 -4.32 -23.73
C SER A 872 -13.38 -3.08 -24.32
N ILE A 873 -13.73 -2.11 -23.48
CA ILE A 873 -14.31 -0.82 -23.87
C ILE A 873 -13.20 0.22 -24.07
N LEU A 874 -12.34 0.39 -23.06
CA LEU A 874 -11.23 1.34 -23.07
C LEU A 874 -10.28 1.11 -24.25
N GLN A 875 -10.04 -0.14 -24.63
CA GLN A 875 -9.13 -0.48 -25.72
C GLN A 875 -9.54 0.17 -27.04
N VAL A 876 -10.84 0.27 -27.32
CA VAL A 876 -11.37 0.86 -28.56
C VAL A 876 -11.42 2.38 -28.44
N GLN A 877 -11.72 2.91 -27.25
CA GLN A 877 -11.64 4.35 -26.98
C GLN A 877 -10.20 4.88 -27.11
N ILE A 878 -9.22 4.14 -26.59
CA ILE A 878 -7.80 4.44 -26.73
C ILE A 878 -7.38 4.31 -28.19
N PHE A 879 -7.77 3.22 -28.86
CA PHE A 879 -7.49 3.04 -30.28
C PHE A 879 -8.04 4.20 -31.13
N GLN A 880 -9.27 4.65 -30.88
CA GLN A 880 -9.85 5.82 -31.54
C GLN A 880 -9.00 7.07 -31.33
N ALA A 881 -8.57 7.34 -30.09
CA ALA A 881 -7.71 8.49 -29.80
C ALA A 881 -6.37 8.42 -30.56
N LEU A 882 -5.79 7.22 -30.69
CA LEU A 882 -4.56 7.00 -31.48
C LEU A 882 -4.80 7.16 -32.98
N CYS A 883 -5.96 6.72 -33.48
CA CYS A 883 -6.38 6.92 -34.87
C CYS A 883 -6.60 8.39 -35.21
N ASP A 884 -7.23 9.15 -34.31
CA ASP A 884 -7.38 10.60 -34.47
C ASP A 884 -6.01 11.29 -34.41
N ALA A 885 -5.10 10.85 -33.54
CA ALA A 885 -3.73 11.36 -33.51
C ALA A 885 -2.94 11.03 -34.80
N SER A 886 -3.21 9.89 -35.43
CA SER A 886 -2.63 9.51 -36.72
C SER A 886 -3.33 10.14 -37.94
N GLN A 887 -4.36 10.96 -37.72
CA GLN A 887 -5.24 11.53 -38.76
C GLN A 887 -5.97 10.47 -39.60
N GLN A 888 -6.13 9.26 -39.07
CA GLN A 888 -6.86 8.16 -39.70
C GLN A 888 -8.15 7.79 -38.97
N GLY A 889 -8.55 8.54 -37.94
CA GLY A 889 -9.73 8.28 -37.14
C GLY A 889 -11.00 9.01 -37.58
N PRO A 890 -12.12 8.79 -36.86
CA PRO A 890 -13.42 9.39 -37.14
C PRO A 890 -13.42 10.92 -37.15
N ARG A 891 -12.51 11.58 -36.42
CA ARG A 891 -12.37 13.05 -36.44
C ARG A 891 -11.99 13.60 -37.82
N PHE A 892 -11.44 12.73 -38.67
CA PHE A 892 -11.04 13.04 -40.05
C PHE A 892 -11.97 12.37 -41.08
N GLY A 893 -13.17 11.94 -40.65
CA GLY A 893 -14.18 11.34 -41.52
C GLY A 893 -13.87 9.91 -41.97
N ARG A 894 -12.94 9.22 -41.31
CA ARG A 894 -12.55 7.85 -41.64
C ARG A 894 -13.17 6.82 -40.67
N PRO A 895 -13.67 5.66 -41.16
CA PRO A 895 -14.20 4.61 -40.29
C PRO A 895 -13.12 4.06 -39.35
N LEU A 896 -13.47 3.90 -38.07
CA LEU A 896 -12.52 3.46 -37.05
C LEU A 896 -11.96 2.04 -37.34
N ASN A 897 -12.78 1.15 -37.89
CA ASN A 897 -12.40 -0.21 -38.24
C ASN A 897 -11.41 -0.32 -39.41
N GLN A 898 -11.12 0.79 -40.09
CA GLN A 898 -10.16 0.86 -41.19
C GLN A 898 -8.84 1.56 -40.81
N CYS A 899 -8.73 2.05 -39.58
CA CYS A 899 -7.54 2.77 -39.11
C CYS A 899 -6.31 1.86 -38.96
N ASP A 900 -5.13 2.40 -39.29
CA ASP A 900 -3.83 1.78 -39.10
C ASP A 900 -2.80 2.83 -38.63
N ILE A 901 -2.42 2.77 -37.35
CA ILE A 901 -1.55 3.78 -36.73
C ILE A 901 -0.06 3.56 -36.99
N TYR A 902 0.35 2.48 -37.66
CA TYR A 902 1.78 2.20 -37.89
C TYR A 902 2.47 3.36 -38.63
N GLY A 903 3.68 3.69 -38.21
CA GLY A 903 4.44 4.82 -38.75
C GLY A 903 3.99 6.19 -38.23
N SER A 904 2.95 6.26 -37.38
CA SER A 904 2.50 7.51 -36.77
C SER A 904 3.29 7.80 -35.50
N VAL A 905 4.35 8.60 -35.65
CA VAL A 905 5.14 9.11 -34.51
C VAL A 905 4.29 9.97 -33.57
N GLU A 906 3.29 10.70 -34.08
CA GLU A 906 2.38 11.50 -33.26
C GLU A 906 1.50 10.62 -32.36
N ALA A 907 0.90 9.57 -32.90
CA ALA A 907 0.12 8.63 -32.09
C ALA A 907 1.00 7.95 -31.03
N GLY A 908 2.23 7.56 -31.40
CA GLY A 908 3.18 6.99 -30.46
C GLY A 908 3.68 7.95 -29.38
N ASN A 909 3.86 9.24 -29.69
CA ASN A 909 4.20 10.27 -28.71
C ASN A 909 3.11 10.39 -27.64
N ARG A 910 1.83 10.48 -28.04
CA ARG A 910 0.70 10.53 -27.09
C ARG A 910 0.60 9.27 -26.25
N LEU A 911 0.76 8.11 -26.88
CA LEU A 911 0.76 6.84 -26.18
C LEU A 911 1.87 6.83 -25.12
N ARG A 912 3.12 7.10 -25.51
CA ARG A 912 4.28 7.12 -24.60
C ARG A 912 4.12 8.11 -23.46
N GLU A 913 3.58 9.31 -23.72
CA GLU A 913 3.31 10.31 -22.69
C GLU A 913 2.32 9.77 -21.65
N MET A 914 1.20 9.21 -22.09
CA MET A 914 0.21 8.60 -21.19
C MET A 914 0.81 7.43 -20.40
N LEU A 915 1.53 6.52 -21.06
CA LEU A 915 2.17 5.36 -20.41
C LEU A 915 3.20 5.80 -19.35
N SER A 916 3.93 6.90 -19.59
CA SER A 916 4.97 7.40 -18.70
C SER A 916 4.45 7.88 -17.34
N LEU A 917 3.17 8.22 -17.26
CA LEU A 917 2.51 8.62 -16.00
C LEU A 917 2.44 7.46 -15.00
N GLY A 918 2.42 6.21 -15.49
CA GLY A 918 2.10 5.04 -14.68
C GLY A 918 0.83 5.29 -13.86
N SER A 919 0.94 5.12 -12.54
CA SER A 919 -0.15 5.41 -11.62
C SER A 919 0.09 6.65 -10.76
N SER A 920 0.98 7.56 -11.18
CA SER A 920 1.24 8.84 -10.51
C SER A 920 0.05 9.83 -10.61
N GLN A 921 -0.82 9.65 -11.61
CA GLN A 921 -2.02 10.45 -11.82
C GLN A 921 -3.28 9.58 -11.80
N PRO A 922 -4.46 10.16 -11.53
CA PRO A 922 -5.75 9.50 -11.75
C PRO A 922 -5.96 9.09 -13.21
N TRP A 923 -6.73 8.02 -13.44
CA TRP A 923 -6.96 7.45 -14.77
C TRP A 923 -7.54 8.44 -15.79
N ASN A 924 -8.39 9.37 -15.36
CA ASN A 924 -8.98 10.38 -16.25
C ASN A 924 -7.95 11.39 -16.75
N VAL A 925 -6.87 11.63 -16.00
CA VAL A 925 -5.73 12.44 -16.49
C VAL A 925 -4.96 11.66 -17.56
N ALA A 926 -4.74 10.37 -17.36
CA ALA A 926 -4.10 9.52 -18.37
C ALA A 926 -4.93 9.47 -19.67
N LEU A 927 -6.25 9.30 -19.58
CA LEU A 927 -7.13 9.32 -20.74
C LEU A 927 -7.18 10.69 -21.43
N LYS A 928 -7.08 11.78 -20.66
CA LYS A 928 -7.01 13.15 -21.19
C LYS A 928 -5.76 13.38 -22.03
N VAL A 929 -4.61 12.83 -21.64
CA VAL A 929 -3.37 12.93 -22.44
C VAL A 929 -3.56 12.30 -23.83
N LEU A 930 -4.30 11.20 -23.93
CA LEU A 930 -4.58 10.57 -25.23
C LEU A 930 -5.62 11.34 -26.05
N THR A 931 -6.77 11.61 -25.44
CA THR A 931 -7.97 12.12 -26.12
C THR A 931 -7.97 13.63 -26.32
N HIS A 932 -7.21 14.37 -25.49
CA HIS A 932 -7.29 15.83 -25.32
C HIS A 932 -8.68 16.35 -24.91
N GLU A 933 -9.56 15.48 -24.42
CA GLU A 933 -10.86 15.88 -23.88
C GLU A 933 -10.72 16.59 -22.53
N GLN A 934 -11.59 17.55 -22.24
CA GLN A 934 -11.49 18.29 -20.97
C GLN A 934 -11.85 17.42 -19.76
N ASN A 935 -12.90 16.61 -19.88
CA ASN A 935 -13.45 15.74 -18.84
C ASN A 935 -13.70 14.33 -19.40
N PRO A 936 -12.65 13.54 -19.65
CA PRO A 936 -12.82 12.24 -20.28
C PRO A 936 -13.54 11.27 -19.34
N THR A 937 -14.47 10.52 -19.90
CA THR A 937 -15.19 9.42 -19.26
C THR A 937 -14.93 8.12 -20.01
N ILE A 938 -15.12 6.97 -19.37
CA ILE A 938 -15.11 5.70 -20.08
C ILE A 938 -16.37 5.65 -20.95
N ASP A 939 -16.20 5.36 -22.24
CA ASP A 939 -17.26 5.45 -23.23
C ASP A 939 -17.29 4.22 -24.14
N ALA A 940 -18.48 3.62 -24.29
CA ALA A 940 -18.71 2.46 -25.16
C ALA A 940 -19.07 2.82 -26.60
N ARG A 941 -19.33 4.10 -26.92
CA ARG A 941 -19.64 4.54 -28.30
C ARG A 941 -18.54 4.21 -29.32
N PRO A 942 -17.23 4.38 -29.02
CA PRO A 942 -16.16 3.95 -29.94
C PRO A 942 -16.24 2.47 -30.33
N LEU A 943 -16.61 1.59 -29.39
CA LEU A 943 -16.82 0.17 -29.67
C LEU A 943 -18.00 -0.05 -30.63
N MET A 944 -19.11 0.65 -30.39
CA MET A 944 -20.29 0.59 -31.28
C MET A 944 -19.99 1.14 -32.67
N ASP A 945 -19.20 2.21 -32.77
CA ASP A 945 -18.78 2.82 -34.03
C ASP A 945 -17.85 1.89 -34.83
N TYR A 946 -16.93 1.20 -34.15
CA TYR A 946 -16.07 0.18 -34.77
C TYR A 946 -16.88 -0.94 -35.42
N TYR A 947 -17.89 -1.45 -34.72
CA TYR A 947 -18.71 -2.58 -35.19
C TYR A 947 -19.98 -2.18 -35.94
N ARG A 948 -20.20 -0.88 -36.22
CA ARG A 948 -21.41 -0.39 -36.88
C ARG A 948 -21.74 -1.12 -38.19
N PRO A 949 -20.79 -1.34 -39.12
CA PRO A 949 -21.10 -2.06 -40.37
C PRO A 949 -21.56 -3.50 -40.12
N LEU A 950 -20.96 -4.17 -39.14
CA LEU A 950 -21.35 -5.53 -38.76
C LEU A 950 -22.72 -5.54 -38.08
N HIS A 951 -23.00 -4.58 -37.22
CA HIS A 951 -24.29 -4.49 -36.53
C HIS A 951 -25.45 -4.38 -37.52
N GLU A 952 -25.32 -3.47 -38.49
CA GLU A 952 -26.30 -3.28 -39.57
C GLU A 952 -26.45 -4.55 -40.43
N TRP A 953 -25.34 -5.21 -40.74
CA TRP A 953 -25.35 -6.47 -41.46
C TRP A 953 -26.07 -7.59 -40.67
N LEU A 954 -25.77 -7.74 -39.38
CA LEU A 954 -26.41 -8.73 -38.50
C LEU A 954 -27.93 -8.50 -38.41
N MET A 955 -28.37 -7.24 -38.28
CA MET A 955 -29.80 -6.91 -38.26
C MET A 955 -30.49 -7.31 -39.56
N SER A 956 -29.88 -7.02 -40.71
CA SER A 956 -30.42 -7.40 -42.02
C SER A 956 -30.43 -8.92 -42.20
N GLU A 957 -29.34 -9.58 -41.83
CA GLU A 957 -29.15 -11.02 -42.01
C GLU A 957 -30.08 -11.83 -41.10
N ASN A 958 -30.21 -11.45 -39.81
CA ASN A 958 -31.15 -12.08 -38.88
C ASN A 958 -32.60 -11.96 -39.37
N ARG A 959 -33.00 -10.80 -39.92
CA ARG A 959 -34.33 -10.63 -40.53
C ARG A 959 -34.50 -11.51 -41.77
N ARG A 960 -33.50 -11.53 -42.66
CA ARG A 960 -33.53 -12.34 -43.90
C ARG A 960 -33.67 -13.83 -43.61
N LEU A 961 -33.06 -14.30 -42.52
CA LEU A 961 -33.06 -15.71 -42.10
C LEU A 961 -34.19 -16.06 -41.13
N ASN A 962 -35.01 -15.07 -40.75
CA ASN A 962 -36.07 -15.22 -39.76
C ASN A 962 -35.57 -15.77 -38.40
N TYR A 963 -34.43 -15.27 -37.92
CA TYR A 963 -33.91 -15.62 -36.60
C TYR A 963 -34.51 -14.71 -35.52
N THR A 964 -35.02 -15.33 -34.45
CA THR A 964 -35.60 -14.62 -33.32
C THR A 964 -34.53 -13.83 -32.56
N VAL A 965 -34.78 -12.56 -32.29
CA VAL A 965 -33.83 -11.64 -31.61
C VAL A 965 -34.23 -11.42 -30.14
N ASP A 966 -35.52 -11.23 -29.89
CA ASP A 966 -36.06 -10.73 -28.61
C ASP A 966 -35.92 -11.73 -27.44
N ILE A 967 -35.66 -13.00 -27.73
CA ILE A 967 -35.56 -14.05 -26.70
C ILE A 967 -34.45 -13.75 -25.69
N HIS A 968 -33.34 -13.12 -26.11
CA HIS A 968 -32.34 -12.74 -25.12
C HIS A 968 -32.87 -11.66 -24.16
N GLU A 969 -33.67 -10.72 -24.64
CA GLU A 969 -34.30 -9.71 -23.79
C GLU A 969 -35.29 -10.35 -22.81
N GLU A 970 -36.15 -11.26 -23.29
CA GLU A 970 -37.06 -12.05 -22.45
C GLU A 970 -36.33 -12.88 -21.40
N ILE A 971 -35.25 -13.57 -21.79
CA ILE A 971 -34.38 -14.33 -20.88
C ILE A 971 -33.75 -13.41 -19.85
N SER A 972 -33.27 -12.23 -20.24
CA SER A 972 -32.61 -11.30 -19.33
C SER A 972 -33.56 -10.70 -18.28
N LEU A 973 -34.86 -10.68 -18.57
CA LEU A 973 -35.93 -10.31 -17.65
C LEU A 973 -36.32 -11.47 -16.70
N SER A 974 -36.10 -12.72 -17.11
CA SER A 974 -36.27 -13.90 -16.24
C SER A 974 -35.18 -13.92 -15.17
N ASN A 975 -35.56 -13.88 -13.90
CA ASN A 975 -34.61 -13.74 -12.78
C ASN A 975 -34.10 -15.09 -12.23
N ASN A 976 -34.57 -16.23 -12.73
CA ASN A 976 -34.23 -17.55 -12.19
C ASN A 976 -34.06 -18.61 -13.29
N ILE A 977 -32.98 -19.39 -13.24
CA ILE A 977 -32.77 -20.52 -14.16
C ILE A 977 -33.74 -21.68 -13.89
N GLU A 978 -34.37 -21.75 -12.70
CA GLU A 978 -35.39 -22.77 -12.40
C GLU A 978 -36.67 -22.54 -13.21
N ASP A 979 -37.03 -21.28 -13.48
CA ASP A 979 -38.14 -20.95 -14.40
C ASP A 979 -37.80 -21.44 -15.83
N VAL A 980 -36.51 -21.47 -16.15
CA VAL A 980 -35.96 -21.91 -17.44
C VAL A 980 -35.71 -23.43 -17.49
N ALA A 981 -35.78 -24.15 -16.37
CA ALA A 981 -35.68 -25.62 -16.35
C ALA A 981 -36.83 -26.28 -17.14
N SER A 982 -37.94 -25.56 -17.35
CA SER A 982 -39.03 -25.94 -18.25
C SER A 982 -38.64 -26.01 -19.74
N PHE A 983 -37.48 -25.46 -20.13
CA PHE A 983 -36.94 -25.51 -21.48
C PHE A 983 -35.97 -26.67 -21.73
N PHE A 984 -35.72 -27.55 -20.75
CA PHE A 984 -34.95 -28.77 -20.95
C PHE A 984 -35.84 -29.98 -21.19
#